data_AF-A0A9C6TYY4-F1
#
_entry.id   AF-A0A9C6TYY4-F1
#
_cell.length_a   1.000
_cell.length_b   1.000
_cell.length_c   1.000
_cell.angle_alpha   90.00
_cell.angle_beta   90.00
_cell.angle_gamma   90.00
#
_symmetry.space_group_name_H-M   'P 1'
#
loop_
_entity.id
_entity.type
_entity.pdbx_description
1 polymer ?
#
loop_
_entity_poly.entity_id
_entity_poly.type
_entity_poly.pdbx_seq_one_letter_code
_entity_poly.pdbx_strand_id
1 'polypeptide(L)'
;MDEKKPTGRKKLWVWIGAVSVLLVTAGLVVGVVYVVKHPSETVSPARPAASDLLYLFDRPAEPIFSLRGINRDVAFDVPHAYLPERYRQREAEVREQVRRAAKRVVMVPEIEMPAERFADINTRLPFRSAFTRSAPPFLALVIRFWHFFDESSSVEDLLARAVWARLHFNPEMILDALMLYMLRSPLQSVRDLRIPELPEYIPELYVNDEFFAKAREEMHMVPPNNRAPVAVARNVGKDDESVLWYFREDPHFHVFHWKWHVYYPAGTDDDQYVDLPRRGELFVHLHRQFTARYNAERFTNGLPAVLPMDVHKPLPKGYFPKMVHLHGSKGTVGRQDNATLLPLKTFVDNHDKWIKGYERVLDQGYVVLKNGTQKRLVDIEGLDIISNLLEGNTVVSPDYNFYGNVHNDLHANLPRAADPIAVHNEPLTVTSFITTVAKDPAFFNIHQLMDDLYEKYKKKYTLPYDIAKDLTPLPGVTLHSVAVRTANAAAANELSTYYQQSDLDVSLGLDYTPAGRQYARFTHLQHRPFHYELRVTNNESRPRRVFVRLALLMVQDEKGAPLDLDFRRRFSLLLDVYDAVLAPGDNTLRRQSTQSALTIDNDAIYAEGRDAGAVRRGNVCRCGWPQGLLLPRGSAAGTPYQLLAMVTDYEQDKAPTSGSSETCDDGWLMCGVIGSAHYPDVRAMGFPLDRPFPAGVASLEDLLTPNMALADVRVTFENRTEPPTAVLQGDRSTSWMPTV
;
A
#
# COMPACT_ATOMS: atom_id res chain seq x y z
N MET A 1 12.59 22.18 -68.44
CA MET A 1 13.58 21.37 -69.17
C MET A 1 14.30 20.56 -68.10
N ASP A 2 13.62 19.54 -67.60
CA ASP A 2 13.75 18.13 -68.03
C ASP A 2 15.07 17.56 -67.50
N GLU A 3 15.16 16.49 -66.72
CA GLU A 3 14.29 15.32 -66.61
C GLU A 3 14.61 14.59 -65.29
N LYS A 4 13.59 13.98 -64.66
CA LYS A 4 13.72 13.01 -63.56
C LYS A 4 14.20 11.65 -64.12
N LYS A 5 15.04 10.91 -63.38
CA LYS A 5 15.01 9.44 -63.37
C LYS A 5 15.32 8.83 -61.98
N PRO A 6 14.58 7.78 -61.52
CA PRO A 6 14.63 7.28 -60.15
C PRO A 6 15.02 5.77 -59.99
N THR A 7 15.23 5.38 -58.73
CA THR A 7 14.87 4.12 -58.01
C THR A 7 15.15 2.72 -58.58
N GLY A 8 15.77 1.88 -57.72
CA GLY A 8 15.18 0.64 -57.21
C GLY A 8 15.35 -0.67 -58.01
N ARG A 9 15.92 -1.71 -57.36
CA ARG A 9 15.79 -3.11 -57.80
C ARG A 9 15.27 -3.99 -56.66
N LYS A 10 14.05 -4.49 -56.85
CA LYS A 10 13.50 -5.76 -56.32
C LYS A 10 13.56 -6.82 -57.43
N LYS A 11 13.75 -8.10 -57.09
CA LYS A 11 13.24 -9.33 -57.77
C LYS A 11 13.29 -10.44 -56.71
N LEU A 12 12.22 -11.10 -56.25
CA LEU A 12 11.08 -11.83 -56.84
C LEU A 12 11.45 -13.18 -57.50
N TRP A 13 11.01 -14.22 -56.79
CA TRP A 13 10.72 -15.63 -57.04
C TRP A 13 10.62 -16.19 -58.47
N VAL A 14 11.03 -17.46 -58.62
CA VAL A 14 10.62 -18.37 -59.71
C VAL A 14 10.22 -19.73 -59.13
N TRP A 15 9.02 -20.18 -59.51
CA TRP A 15 8.48 -21.54 -59.39
C TRP A 15 8.71 -22.27 -60.72
N ILE A 16 9.13 -23.54 -60.70
CA ILE A 16 8.83 -24.53 -61.77
C ILE A 16 8.67 -25.91 -61.13
N GLY A 17 7.52 -26.55 -61.38
CA GLY A 17 7.31 -27.98 -61.19
C GLY A 17 7.43 -28.76 -62.51
N ALA A 18 7.65 -30.07 -62.44
CA ALA A 18 7.43 -31.00 -63.54
C ALA A 18 7.09 -32.40 -63.00
N VAL A 19 6.04 -33.00 -63.56
CA VAL A 19 5.57 -34.39 -63.37
C VAL A 19 5.85 -35.16 -64.65
N SER A 20 6.30 -36.43 -64.57
CA SER A 20 6.04 -37.51 -65.55
C SER A 20 6.49 -38.91 -65.06
N VAL A 21 5.50 -39.72 -64.64
CA VAL A 21 5.12 -41.09 -65.06
C VAL A 21 6.14 -42.26 -65.23
N LEU A 22 5.95 -43.28 -64.38
CA LEU A 22 6.02 -44.78 -64.49
C LEU A 22 7.25 -45.53 -65.08
N LEU A 23 7.86 -46.40 -64.25
CA LEU A 23 7.92 -47.86 -64.46
C LEU A 23 8.44 -48.61 -63.20
N VAL A 24 7.79 -49.75 -62.92
CA VAL A 24 7.98 -50.66 -61.78
C VAL A 24 9.21 -51.56 -62.01
N THR A 25 10.08 -51.75 -61.01
CA THR A 25 10.49 -53.08 -60.47
C THR A 25 11.67 -52.99 -59.48
N ALA A 26 11.62 -53.90 -58.50
CA ALA A 26 12.69 -54.39 -57.63
C ALA A 26 13.21 -53.45 -56.53
N GLY A 27 13.21 -53.97 -55.31
CA GLY A 27 13.39 -53.21 -54.08
C GLY A 27 14.84 -52.96 -53.71
N LEU A 28 15.04 -51.85 -53.03
CA LEU A 28 16.06 -51.67 -52.00
C LEU A 28 15.60 -50.46 -51.15
N VAL A 29 15.27 -50.68 -49.88
CA VAL A 29 14.97 -49.60 -48.94
C VAL A 29 16.31 -48.96 -48.54
N VAL A 30 16.65 -47.84 -49.18
CA VAL A 30 17.71 -46.95 -48.70
C VAL A 30 17.03 -45.79 -47.97
N GLY A 31 17.05 -45.84 -46.64
CA GLY A 31 16.59 -44.74 -45.80
C GLY A 31 17.54 -43.54 -45.94
N VAL A 32 17.14 -42.55 -46.74
CA VAL A 32 17.80 -41.24 -46.75
C VAL A 32 17.23 -40.44 -45.58
N VAL A 33 18.02 -40.33 -44.50
CA VAL A 33 17.75 -39.42 -43.39
C VAL A 33 17.95 -38.00 -43.87
N TYR A 34 16.85 -37.26 -44.10
CA TYR A 34 16.92 -35.81 -44.21
C TYR A 34 17.19 -35.24 -42.82
N VAL A 35 18.45 -34.91 -42.54
CA VAL A 35 18.78 -34.02 -41.42
C VAL A 35 18.36 -32.62 -41.83
N VAL A 36 17.11 -32.26 -41.49
CA VAL A 36 16.71 -30.85 -41.46
C VAL A 36 17.48 -30.23 -40.30
N LYS A 37 18.62 -29.60 -40.61
CA LYS A 37 19.36 -28.77 -39.68
C LYS A 37 18.54 -27.51 -39.44
N HIS A 38 17.63 -27.55 -38.47
CA HIS A 38 17.13 -26.31 -37.88
C HIS A 38 18.34 -25.57 -37.30
N PRO A 39 18.59 -24.30 -37.66
CA PRO A 39 19.55 -23.50 -36.91
C PRO A 39 18.92 -23.28 -35.53
N SER A 40 19.25 -24.13 -34.57
CA SER A 40 19.11 -23.75 -33.17
C SER A 40 20.15 -22.67 -32.94
N GLU A 41 19.77 -21.40 -33.02
CA GLU A 41 20.51 -20.36 -32.33
C GLU A 41 20.51 -20.77 -30.86
N THR A 42 21.62 -21.37 -30.41
CA THR A 42 21.81 -21.71 -29.01
C THR A 42 21.92 -20.39 -28.26
N VAL A 43 20.81 -19.96 -27.65
CA VAL A 43 20.77 -18.81 -26.74
C VAL A 43 21.84 -19.03 -25.69
N SER A 44 22.89 -18.20 -25.73
CA SER A 44 24.00 -18.30 -24.78
C SER A 44 23.51 -17.85 -23.41
N PRO A 45 23.80 -18.60 -22.34
CA PRO A 45 23.35 -18.22 -21.02
C PRO A 45 23.99 -16.91 -20.56
N ALA A 46 23.19 -16.00 -20.03
CA ALA A 46 23.66 -14.70 -19.53
C ALA A 46 23.87 -14.74 -18.01
N ARG A 47 24.85 -13.98 -17.52
CA ARG A 47 24.98 -13.72 -16.08
C ARG A 47 23.75 -12.92 -15.59
N PRO A 48 23.25 -13.19 -14.37
CA PRO A 48 22.16 -12.43 -13.79
C PRO A 48 22.47 -10.94 -13.70
N ALA A 49 21.53 -10.12 -14.16
CA ALA A 49 21.47 -8.70 -13.84
C ALA A 49 20.51 -8.47 -12.68
N ALA A 50 20.63 -7.35 -11.96
CA ALA A 50 19.69 -7.01 -10.89
C ALA A 50 18.23 -6.98 -11.38
N SER A 51 18.00 -6.55 -12.63
CA SER A 51 16.68 -6.56 -13.26
C SER A 51 16.07 -7.95 -13.42
N ASP A 52 16.88 -9.02 -13.41
CA ASP A 52 16.37 -10.39 -13.50
C ASP A 52 15.62 -10.82 -12.23
N LEU A 53 15.86 -10.16 -11.09
CA LEU A 53 15.09 -10.36 -9.86
C LEU A 53 13.61 -10.02 -10.04
N LEU A 54 13.28 -9.10 -10.96
CA LEU A 54 11.89 -8.70 -11.22
C LEU A 54 11.05 -9.84 -11.80
N TYR A 55 11.66 -10.83 -12.48
CA TYR A 55 10.93 -12.01 -13.00
C TYR A 55 10.43 -12.92 -11.86
N LEU A 56 10.93 -12.76 -10.63
CA LEU A 56 10.41 -13.51 -9.47
C LEU A 56 8.97 -13.08 -9.13
N PHE A 57 8.60 -11.82 -9.40
CA PHE A 57 7.26 -11.30 -9.17
C PHE A 57 6.27 -11.69 -10.29
N ASP A 58 6.75 -12.12 -11.45
CA ASP A 58 5.90 -12.56 -12.56
C ASP A 58 5.27 -13.93 -12.26
N ARG A 59 3.94 -13.97 -12.30
CA ARG A 59 3.06 -15.13 -12.11
C ARG A 59 3.42 -15.91 -10.86
N PRO A 60 3.07 -15.37 -9.67
CA PRO A 60 3.46 -15.92 -8.37
C PRO A 60 3.10 -17.40 -8.20
N ALA A 61 1.97 -17.86 -8.74
CA ALA A 61 1.53 -19.25 -8.58
C ALA A 61 2.16 -20.22 -9.59
N GLU A 62 2.87 -19.72 -10.62
CA GLU A 62 3.63 -20.56 -11.55
C GLU A 62 5.03 -20.91 -11.00
N PRO A 63 5.52 -22.15 -11.13
CA PRO A 63 6.89 -22.49 -10.75
C PRO A 63 7.93 -21.67 -11.52
N ILE A 64 9.02 -21.21 -10.87
CA ILE A 64 10.00 -20.28 -11.48
C ILE A 64 10.74 -20.81 -12.70
N PHE A 65 10.70 -22.13 -12.91
CA PHE A 65 11.27 -22.76 -14.11
C PHE A 65 10.35 -22.66 -15.35
N SER A 66 9.09 -22.20 -15.24
CA SER A 66 8.27 -21.90 -16.43
C SER A 66 8.74 -20.61 -17.12
N LEU A 67 8.24 -20.33 -18.33
CA LEU A 67 8.60 -19.11 -19.06
C LEU A 67 8.09 -17.86 -18.33
N ARG A 68 8.87 -16.78 -18.41
CA ARG A 68 8.64 -15.51 -17.73
C ARG A 68 8.63 -14.33 -18.70
N GLY A 69 8.13 -13.20 -18.22
CA GLY A 69 7.91 -11.97 -18.95
C GLY A 69 6.54 -11.91 -19.63
N ILE A 70 6.22 -10.72 -20.16
CA ILE A 70 4.97 -10.45 -20.88
C ILE A 70 4.83 -11.38 -22.09
N ASN A 71 5.93 -11.61 -22.80
CA ASN A 71 5.98 -12.43 -24.02
C ASN A 71 6.21 -13.92 -23.74
N ARG A 72 6.40 -14.32 -22.47
CA ARG A 72 6.79 -15.69 -22.08
C ARG A 72 8.03 -16.19 -22.83
N ASP A 73 9.09 -15.40 -22.87
CA ASP A 73 10.33 -15.68 -23.62
C ASP A 73 11.61 -15.66 -22.76
N VAL A 74 11.48 -15.55 -21.44
CA VAL A 74 12.60 -15.69 -20.49
C VAL A 74 12.51 -16.99 -19.72
N ALA A 75 13.62 -17.70 -19.59
CA ALA A 75 13.73 -18.91 -18.79
C ALA A 75 14.81 -18.78 -17.73
N PHE A 76 14.61 -19.44 -16.59
CA PHE A 76 15.65 -19.65 -15.59
C PHE A 76 16.30 -21.02 -15.77
N ASP A 77 17.63 -21.04 -15.86
CA ASP A 77 18.39 -22.29 -15.80
C ASP A 77 18.56 -22.73 -14.33
N VAL A 78 17.47 -23.22 -13.74
CA VAL A 78 17.41 -23.62 -12.33
C VAL A 78 18.27 -24.88 -12.09
N PRO A 79 19.19 -24.94 -11.11
CA PRO A 79 19.96 -26.15 -10.81
C PRO A 79 19.09 -27.37 -10.47
N HIS A 80 19.53 -28.58 -10.84
CA HIS A 80 18.81 -29.83 -10.52
C HIS A 80 18.54 -29.96 -9.01
N ALA A 81 19.51 -29.59 -8.16
CA ALA A 81 19.39 -29.61 -6.71
C ALA A 81 18.24 -28.75 -6.17
N TYR A 82 17.83 -27.70 -6.89
CA TYR A 82 16.78 -26.78 -6.43
C TYR A 82 15.39 -27.24 -6.84
N LEU A 83 15.28 -28.14 -7.82
CA LEU A 83 13.98 -28.62 -8.28
C LEU A 83 13.27 -29.40 -7.16
N PRO A 84 11.96 -29.15 -6.95
CA PRO A 84 11.14 -30.02 -6.12
C PRO A 84 11.14 -31.45 -6.65
N GLU A 85 11.03 -32.44 -5.77
CA GLU A 85 11.16 -33.88 -6.11
C GLU A 85 10.31 -34.31 -7.30
N ARG A 86 9.07 -33.82 -7.38
CA ARG A 86 8.14 -34.06 -8.50
C ARG A 86 8.73 -33.70 -9.86
N TYR A 87 9.54 -32.64 -9.94
CA TYR A 87 10.08 -32.12 -11.18
C TYR A 87 11.49 -32.61 -11.49
N ARG A 88 12.25 -33.09 -10.49
CA ARG A 88 13.56 -33.75 -10.73
C ARG A 88 13.42 -34.94 -11.66
N GLN A 89 12.40 -35.77 -11.43
CA GLN A 89 12.13 -36.97 -12.25
C GLN A 89 11.74 -36.66 -13.70
N ARG A 90 11.39 -35.40 -14.00
CA ARG A 90 10.96 -34.92 -15.33
C ARG A 90 11.77 -33.72 -15.80
N GLU A 91 12.96 -33.55 -15.26
CA GLU A 91 13.78 -32.37 -15.52
C GLU A 91 14.05 -32.18 -17.02
N ALA A 92 14.37 -33.26 -17.73
CA ALA A 92 14.62 -33.22 -19.17
C ALA A 92 13.40 -32.70 -19.95
N GLU A 93 12.20 -33.20 -19.64
CA GLU A 93 10.94 -32.78 -20.29
C GLU A 93 10.67 -31.29 -20.06
N VAL A 94 10.79 -30.84 -18.80
CA VAL A 94 10.49 -29.46 -18.40
C VAL A 94 11.52 -28.49 -18.98
N ARG A 95 12.82 -28.82 -18.90
CA ARG A 95 13.90 -27.98 -19.44
C ARG A 95 13.83 -27.86 -20.95
N GLU A 96 13.57 -28.95 -21.66
CA GLU A 96 13.52 -28.95 -23.12
C GLU A 96 12.37 -28.07 -23.62
N GLN A 97 11.18 -28.21 -23.03
CA GLN A 97 10.01 -27.40 -23.38
C GLN A 97 10.30 -25.90 -23.23
N VAL A 98 10.92 -25.51 -22.13
CA VAL A 98 11.19 -24.12 -21.79
C VAL A 98 12.32 -23.54 -22.65
N ARG A 99 13.44 -24.27 -22.82
CA ARG A 99 14.59 -23.81 -23.62
C ARG A 99 14.26 -23.64 -25.10
N ARG A 100 13.38 -24.45 -25.66
CA ARG A 100 12.95 -24.33 -27.07
C ARG A 100 12.19 -23.03 -27.35
N ALA A 101 11.49 -22.49 -26.36
CA ALA A 101 10.66 -21.30 -26.49
C ALA A 101 11.32 -20.02 -25.98
N ALA A 102 12.34 -20.14 -25.11
CA ALA A 102 13.03 -19.01 -24.52
C ALA A 102 13.95 -18.29 -25.53
N LYS A 103 13.90 -16.97 -25.54
CA LYS A 103 14.88 -16.10 -26.22
C LYS A 103 16.03 -15.68 -25.30
N ARG A 104 15.80 -15.69 -23.99
CA ARG A 104 16.81 -15.38 -22.96
C ARG A 104 16.80 -16.47 -21.89
N VAL A 105 17.98 -16.95 -21.52
CA VAL A 105 18.18 -17.89 -20.42
C VAL A 105 19.02 -17.22 -19.33
N VAL A 106 18.42 -17.03 -18.16
CA VAL A 106 19.07 -16.48 -16.96
C VAL A 106 19.71 -17.63 -16.19
N MET A 107 21.02 -17.59 -16.01
CA MET A 107 21.74 -18.61 -15.24
C MET A 107 21.49 -18.43 -13.75
N VAL A 108 20.97 -19.46 -13.08
CA VAL A 108 20.87 -19.47 -11.63
C VAL A 108 22.09 -20.20 -11.07
N PRO A 109 22.95 -19.54 -10.28
CA PRO A 109 24.09 -20.22 -9.66
C PRO A 109 23.64 -21.33 -8.71
N GLU A 110 24.40 -22.40 -8.66
CA GLU A 110 24.23 -23.45 -7.65
C GLU A 110 25.14 -23.16 -6.45
N ILE A 111 24.50 -22.71 -5.37
CA ILE A 111 25.07 -22.60 -4.03
C ILE A 111 24.39 -23.62 -3.08
N GLU A 112 25.07 -23.95 -1.99
CA GLU A 112 24.53 -24.84 -0.94
C GLU A 112 23.37 -24.16 -0.19
N MET A 113 22.21 -24.83 -0.17
CA MET A 113 21.01 -24.32 0.48
C MET A 113 20.83 -24.96 1.86
N PRO A 114 20.63 -24.17 2.93
CA PRO A 114 20.46 -24.70 4.29
C PRO A 114 19.02 -25.19 4.52
N ALA A 115 18.60 -26.21 3.78
CA ALA A 115 17.21 -26.68 3.70
C ALA A 115 16.65 -27.12 5.07
N GLU A 116 17.50 -27.62 5.96
CA GLU A 116 17.15 -28.00 7.33
C GLU A 116 16.62 -26.83 8.18
N ARG A 117 17.04 -25.58 7.92
CA ARG A 117 16.55 -24.38 8.62
C ARG A 117 15.08 -24.05 8.31
N PHE A 118 14.53 -24.65 7.26
CA PHE A 118 13.20 -24.34 6.72
C PHE A 118 12.26 -25.55 6.67
N ALA A 119 12.68 -26.69 7.24
CA ALA A 119 11.91 -27.95 7.18
C ALA A 119 10.54 -27.86 7.88
N ASP A 120 10.36 -26.96 8.85
CA ASP A 120 9.09 -26.77 9.58
C ASP A 120 8.04 -25.98 8.78
N ILE A 121 8.44 -25.25 7.74
CA ILE A 121 7.62 -24.19 7.15
C ILE A 121 6.41 -24.74 6.42
N ASN A 122 6.59 -25.77 5.58
CA ASN A 122 5.49 -26.33 4.80
C ASN A 122 4.41 -27.01 5.67
N THR A 123 4.74 -27.40 6.89
CA THR A 123 3.77 -27.89 7.88
C THR A 123 2.97 -26.75 8.50
N ARG A 124 3.58 -25.57 8.67
CA ARG A 124 2.97 -24.38 9.28
C ARG A 124 2.16 -23.55 8.28
N LEU A 125 2.67 -23.42 7.06
CA LEU A 125 2.06 -22.71 5.94
C LEU A 125 2.24 -23.56 4.68
N PRO A 126 1.28 -24.45 4.37
CA PRO A 126 1.32 -25.26 3.16
C PRO A 126 1.48 -24.42 1.89
N PHE A 127 2.14 -24.98 0.87
CA PHE A 127 2.48 -24.25 -0.34
C PHE A 127 1.30 -23.47 -0.96
N ARG A 128 0.08 -24.04 -0.97
CA ARG A 128 -1.15 -23.45 -1.56
C ARG A 128 -2.15 -22.84 -0.58
N SER A 129 -1.81 -22.72 0.71
CA SER A 129 -2.71 -22.05 1.66
C SER A 129 -2.72 -20.53 1.46
N ALA A 130 -3.78 -19.88 1.90
CA ALA A 130 -3.81 -18.43 1.98
C ALA A 130 -2.74 -17.92 2.95
N PHE A 131 -2.06 -16.84 2.58
CA PHE A 131 -1.05 -16.19 3.41
C PHE A 131 -1.58 -14.85 3.92
N THR A 132 -1.27 -14.52 5.17
CA THR A 132 -1.45 -13.17 5.68
C THR A 132 -0.29 -12.77 6.58
N ARG A 133 0.31 -11.62 6.28
CA ARG A 133 1.38 -11.03 7.09
C ARG A 133 0.90 -10.60 8.48
N SER A 134 -0.40 -10.37 8.67
CA SER A 134 -0.95 -9.91 9.95
C SER A 134 -0.92 -10.97 11.04
N ALA A 135 -0.86 -12.25 10.67
CA ALA A 135 -0.76 -13.35 11.61
C ALA A 135 0.69 -13.45 12.13
N PRO A 136 0.93 -13.29 13.45
CA PRO A 136 2.29 -13.31 14.00
C PRO A 136 3.11 -14.56 13.61
N PRO A 137 2.54 -15.79 13.59
CA PRO A 137 3.29 -16.97 13.15
C PRO A 137 3.75 -16.93 11.69
N PHE A 138 3.07 -16.19 10.82
CA PHE A 138 3.43 -16.04 9.39
C PHE A 138 4.38 -14.85 9.18
N LEU A 139 4.22 -13.75 9.93
CA LEU A 139 5.20 -12.66 9.95
C LEU A 139 6.59 -13.15 10.37
N ALA A 140 6.67 -14.02 11.39
CA ALA A 140 7.93 -14.63 11.81
C ALA A 140 8.61 -15.45 10.69
N LEU A 141 7.83 -16.08 9.80
CA LEU A 141 8.36 -16.78 8.64
C LEU A 141 8.90 -15.80 7.59
N VAL A 142 8.19 -14.68 7.38
CA VAL A 142 8.67 -13.61 6.48
C VAL A 142 9.99 -13.02 6.98
N ILE A 143 10.11 -12.70 8.28
CA ILE A 143 11.35 -12.20 8.88
C ILE A 143 12.49 -13.21 8.69
N ARG A 144 12.21 -14.51 8.91
CA ARG A 144 13.19 -15.58 8.67
C ARG A 144 13.69 -15.61 7.22
N PHE A 145 12.81 -15.47 6.23
CA PHE A 145 13.22 -15.40 4.83
C PHE A 145 13.90 -14.09 4.46
N TRP A 146 13.52 -12.98 5.09
CA TRP A 146 14.24 -11.72 4.93
C TRP A 146 15.69 -11.85 5.37
N HIS A 147 15.99 -12.42 6.56
CA HIS A 147 17.37 -12.71 6.97
C HIS A 147 18.08 -13.64 6.01
N PHE A 148 17.40 -14.66 5.50
CA PHE A 148 17.98 -15.57 4.50
C PHE A 148 18.39 -14.86 3.22
N PHE A 149 17.64 -13.85 2.78
CA PHE A 149 18.02 -12.98 1.66
C PHE A 149 19.09 -11.96 2.04
N ASP A 150 19.09 -11.49 3.29
CA ASP A 150 20.10 -10.54 3.81
C ASP A 150 21.51 -11.14 3.90
N GLU A 151 21.62 -12.46 4.02
CA GLU A 151 22.90 -13.19 3.88
C GLU A 151 23.53 -13.07 2.47
N SER A 152 22.81 -12.53 1.47
CA SER A 152 23.29 -12.48 0.09
C SER A 152 24.39 -11.43 -0.11
N SER A 153 25.51 -11.86 -0.66
CA SER A 153 26.66 -10.96 -0.95
C SER A 153 26.65 -10.35 -2.36
N SER A 154 25.82 -10.87 -3.26
CA SER A 154 25.69 -10.40 -4.63
C SER A 154 24.27 -10.62 -5.19
N VAL A 155 23.99 -10.07 -6.37
CA VAL A 155 22.72 -10.30 -7.08
C VAL A 155 22.54 -11.77 -7.44
N GLU A 156 23.61 -12.46 -7.81
CA GLU A 156 23.61 -13.87 -8.17
C GLU A 156 23.26 -14.78 -6.97
N ASP A 157 23.84 -14.49 -5.81
CA ASP A 157 23.56 -15.19 -4.55
C ASP A 157 22.09 -14.99 -4.13
N LEU A 158 21.62 -13.73 -4.17
CA LEU A 158 20.23 -13.39 -3.91
C LEU A 158 19.28 -14.11 -4.87
N LEU A 159 19.60 -14.13 -6.17
CA LEU A 159 18.78 -14.81 -7.17
C LEU A 159 18.70 -16.32 -6.87
N ALA A 160 19.83 -16.97 -6.57
CA ALA A 160 19.85 -18.40 -6.24
C ALA A 160 18.95 -18.72 -5.04
N ARG A 161 19.08 -17.93 -3.95
CA ARG A 161 18.27 -18.07 -2.73
C ARG A 161 16.79 -17.85 -3.00
N ALA A 162 16.42 -16.81 -3.74
CA ALA A 162 15.04 -16.48 -4.05
C ALA A 162 14.39 -17.51 -4.99
N VAL A 163 15.12 -17.99 -6.01
CA VAL A 163 14.67 -19.07 -6.91
C VAL A 163 14.39 -20.35 -6.14
N TRP A 164 15.30 -20.75 -5.24
CA TRP A 164 15.10 -21.90 -4.38
C TRP A 164 13.87 -21.71 -3.48
N ALA A 165 13.77 -20.59 -2.77
CA ALA A 165 12.66 -20.34 -1.86
C ALA A 165 11.28 -20.36 -2.57
N ARG A 166 11.19 -19.72 -3.75
CA ARG A 166 9.97 -19.67 -4.57
C ARG A 166 9.51 -21.04 -5.09
N LEU A 167 10.40 -22.02 -5.17
CA LEU A 167 10.08 -23.39 -5.59
C LEU A 167 9.55 -24.27 -4.45
N HIS A 168 9.91 -23.97 -3.21
CA HIS A 168 9.66 -24.86 -2.07
C HIS A 168 8.63 -24.36 -1.07
N PHE A 169 8.36 -23.05 -1.05
CA PHE A 169 7.50 -22.43 -0.03
C PHE A 169 6.41 -21.54 -0.64
N ASN A 170 5.43 -21.17 0.18
CA ASN A 170 4.30 -20.34 -0.23
C ASN A 170 4.77 -19.06 -0.98
N PRO A 171 4.34 -18.85 -2.25
CA PRO A 171 4.88 -17.80 -3.08
C PRO A 171 4.54 -16.39 -2.59
N GLU A 172 3.33 -16.17 -2.05
CA GLU A 172 2.95 -14.86 -1.51
C GLU A 172 3.85 -14.46 -0.34
N MET A 173 4.12 -15.38 0.59
CA MET A 173 5.06 -15.17 1.71
C MET A 173 6.49 -14.89 1.22
N ILE A 174 6.97 -15.63 0.22
CA ILE A 174 8.32 -15.42 -0.33
C ILE A 174 8.45 -14.08 -1.02
N LEU A 175 7.43 -13.66 -1.79
CA LEU A 175 7.44 -12.35 -2.44
C LEU A 175 7.32 -11.19 -1.44
N ASP A 176 6.54 -11.37 -0.37
CA ASP A 176 6.45 -10.42 0.74
C ASP A 176 7.81 -10.26 1.45
N ALA A 177 8.53 -11.36 1.71
CA ALA A 177 9.89 -11.35 2.26
C ALA A 177 10.93 -10.74 1.31
N LEU A 178 10.86 -11.08 0.02
CA LEU A 178 11.76 -10.54 -1.01
C LEU A 178 11.56 -9.04 -1.17
N MET A 179 10.31 -8.57 -1.14
CA MET A 179 10.02 -7.14 -1.21
C MET A 179 10.57 -6.39 0.01
N LEU A 180 10.42 -6.94 1.22
CA LEU A 180 11.05 -6.39 2.43
C LEU A 180 12.57 -6.28 2.28
N TYR A 181 13.23 -7.33 1.74
CA TYR A 181 14.66 -7.28 1.43
C TYR A 181 14.99 -6.18 0.42
N MET A 182 14.27 -6.11 -0.71
CA MET A 182 14.55 -5.15 -1.77
C MET A 182 14.40 -3.69 -1.31
N LEU A 183 13.41 -3.41 -0.45
CA LEU A 183 13.21 -2.08 0.14
C LEU A 183 14.35 -1.65 1.07
N ARG A 184 15.10 -2.61 1.61
CA ARG A 184 16.18 -2.38 2.59
C ARG A 184 17.55 -2.82 2.09
N SER A 185 17.65 -3.19 0.81
CA SER A 185 18.82 -3.91 0.31
C SER A 185 20.10 -3.08 0.48
N PRO A 186 21.20 -3.70 0.95
CA PRO A 186 22.50 -3.06 0.96
C PRO A 186 23.07 -2.91 -0.47
N LEU A 187 22.53 -3.63 -1.45
CA LEU A 187 22.99 -3.62 -2.84
C LEU A 187 22.36 -2.44 -3.59
N GLN A 188 23.16 -1.45 -3.97
CA GLN A 188 22.68 -0.28 -4.73
C GLN A 188 21.91 -0.67 -6.00
N SER A 189 22.41 -1.66 -6.74
CA SER A 189 21.76 -2.15 -7.97
C SER A 189 20.36 -2.73 -7.74
N VAL A 190 20.05 -3.19 -6.52
CA VAL A 190 18.70 -3.65 -6.13
C VAL A 190 17.82 -2.46 -5.73
N ARG A 191 18.39 -1.48 -5.00
CA ARG A 191 17.68 -0.24 -4.63
C ARG A 191 17.26 0.59 -5.86
N ASP A 192 18.04 0.51 -6.94
CA ASP A 192 17.78 1.21 -8.20
C ASP A 192 16.65 0.57 -9.04
N LEU A 193 16.20 -0.64 -8.70
CA LEU A 193 15.12 -1.31 -9.43
C LEU A 193 13.77 -0.61 -9.19
N ARG A 194 12.87 -0.61 -10.17
CA ARG A 194 11.46 -0.31 -9.90
C ARG A 194 10.81 -1.55 -9.29
N ILE A 195 10.55 -1.55 -7.98
CA ILE A 195 9.74 -2.61 -7.36
C ILE A 195 8.29 -2.47 -7.87
N PRO A 196 7.64 -3.58 -8.28
CA PRO A 196 6.23 -3.57 -8.64
C PRO A 196 5.33 -3.37 -7.42
N GLU A 197 4.18 -2.75 -7.64
CA GLU A 197 3.14 -2.58 -6.64
C GLU A 197 2.23 -3.82 -6.57
N LEU A 198 1.55 -4.06 -5.45
CA LEU A 198 0.72 -5.27 -5.31
C LEU A 198 -0.34 -5.46 -6.41
N PRO A 199 -1.09 -4.43 -6.88
CA PRO A 199 -2.09 -4.61 -7.95
C PRO A 199 -1.51 -5.03 -9.29
N GLU A 200 -0.22 -4.82 -9.50
CA GLU A 200 0.51 -5.14 -10.72
C GLU A 200 0.77 -6.67 -10.82
N TYR A 201 1.09 -7.35 -9.71
CA TYR A 201 1.46 -8.78 -9.72
C TYR A 201 0.61 -9.71 -8.84
N ILE A 202 -0.24 -9.19 -7.96
CA ILE A 202 -1.28 -9.91 -7.21
C ILE A 202 -2.64 -9.17 -7.39
N PRO A 203 -3.14 -9.05 -8.64
CA PRO A 203 -4.35 -8.28 -8.94
C PRO A 203 -5.59 -8.82 -8.23
N GLU A 204 -5.61 -10.09 -7.82
CA GLU A 204 -6.76 -10.76 -7.21
C GLU A 204 -7.18 -10.22 -5.84
N LEU A 205 -6.32 -9.44 -5.20
CA LEU A 205 -6.64 -8.69 -3.97
C LEU A 205 -7.43 -7.40 -4.26
N TYR A 206 -7.48 -6.96 -5.52
CA TYR A 206 -7.99 -5.63 -5.91
C TYR A 206 -9.12 -5.68 -6.94
N VAL A 207 -9.35 -6.83 -7.57
CA VAL A 207 -10.42 -7.03 -8.55
C VAL A 207 -11.40 -8.10 -8.10
N ASN A 208 -12.61 -8.06 -8.65
CA ASN A 208 -13.63 -9.04 -8.38
C ASN A 208 -13.42 -10.34 -9.20
N ASP A 209 -13.93 -11.46 -8.73
CA ASP A 209 -13.84 -12.79 -9.36
C ASP A 209 -14.24 -12.82 -10.85
N GLU A 210 -15.30 -12.10 -11.24
CA GLU A 210 -15.77 -11.96 -12.63
C GLU A 210 -14.70 -11.36 -13.56
N PHE A 211 -13.82 -10.50 -13.05
CA PHE A 211 -12.72 -9.92 -13.83
C PHE A 211 -11.87 -11.03 -14.46
N PHE A 212 -11.56 -12.07 -13.70
CA PHE A 212 -10.70 -13.15 -14.18
C PHE A 212 -11.36 -14.00 -15.26
N ALA A 213 -12.69 -14.16 -15.21
CA ALA A 213 -13.41 -14.85 -16.28
C ALA A 213 -13.30 -14.06 -17.60
N LYS A 214 -13.58 -12.74 -17.56
CA LYS A 214 -13.49 -11.84 -18.71
C LYS A 214 -12.07 -11.70 -19.25
N ALA A 215 -11.09 -11.52 -18.36
CA ALA A 215 -9.68 -11.41 -18.73
C ALA A 215 -9.17 -12.69 -19.41
N ARG A 216 -9.53 -13.87 -18.89
CA ARG A 216 -9.18 -15.14 -19.55
C ARG A 216 -9.84 -15.28 -20.92
N GLU A 217 -11.11 -14.92 -21.05
CA GLU A 217 -11.81 -14.93 -22.33
C GLU A 217 -11.09 -14.03 -23.35
N GLU A 218 -10.83 -12.78 -22.98
CA GLU A 218 -10.10 -11.80 -23.80
C GLU A 218 -8.73 -12.35 -24.23
N MET A 219 -7.96 -12.90 -23.29
CA MET A 219 -6.62 -13.42 -23.57
C MET A 219 -6.59 -14.64 -24.50
N HIS A 220 -7.63 -15.47 -24.50
CA HIS A 220 -7.71 -16.65 -25.37
C HIS A 220 -8.35 -16.36 -26.73
N MET A 221 -9.30 -15.43 -26.78
CA MET A 221 -10.11 -15.18 -27.98
C MET A 221 -9.57 -14.03 -28.84
N VAL A 222 -8.88 -13.05 -28.22
CA VAL A 222 -8.41 -11.85 -28.91
C VAL A 222 -6.89 -11.88 -29.07
N PRO A 223 -6.37 -11.65 -30.29
CA PRO A 223 -4.93 -11.54 -30.53
C PRO A 223 -4.28 -10.49 -29.61
N PRO A 224 -3.07 -10.72 -29.06
CA PRO A 224 -2.43 -9.86 -28.06
C PRO A 224 -2.48 -8.36 -28.38
N ASN A 225 -2.25 -7.98 -29.64
CA ASN A 225 -2.15 -6.57 -30.05
C ASN A 225 -3.53 -5.86 -30.18
N ASN A 226 -4.62 -6.60 -30.03
CA ASN A 226 -5.98 -6.08 -30.20
C ASN A 226 -6.80 -6.10 -28.89
N ARG A 227 -6.23 -6.60 -27.79
CA ARG A 227 -6.94 -6.75 -26.52
C ARG A 227 -7.31 -5.40 -25.91
N ALA A 228 -8.50 -5.33 -25.33
CA ALA A 228 -9.01 -4.15 -24.66
C ALA A 228 -8.92 -4.26 -23.12
N PRO A 229 -8.92 -3.13 -22.38
CA PRO A 229 -9.03 -3.14 -20.93
C PRO A 229 -10.36 -3.73 -20.46
N VAL A 230 -10.29 -4.63 -19.48
CA VAL A 230 -11.46 -5.17 -18.80
C VAL A 230 -11.79 -4.27 -17.61
N ALA A 231 -13.00 -3.73 -17.58
CA ALA A 231 -13.45 -2.90 -16.46
C ALA A 231 -13.59 -3.73 -15.17
N VAL A 232 -13.01 -3.22 -14.08
CA VAL A 232 -13.16 -3.79 -12.74
C VAL A 232 -14.52 -3.38 -12.20
N ALA A 233 -15.30 -4.37 -11.73
CA ALA A 233 -16.64 -4.09 -11.22
C ALA A 233 -16.57 -3.44 -9.83
N ARG A 234 -17.47 -2.49 -9.56
CA ARG A 234 -17.62 -1.89 -8.23
C ARG A 234 -18.48 -2.82 -7.37
N ASN A 235 -18.12 -3.04 -6.11
CA ASN A 235 -18.93 -3.84 -5.19
C ASN A 235 -20.10 -3.02 -4.62
N VAL A 236 -20.99 -2.56 -5.50
CA VAL A 236 -22.16 -1.75 -5.14
C VAL A 236 -23.38 -2.66 -5.05
N GLY A 237 -24.07 -2.60 -3.92
CA GLY A 237 -25.24 -3.44 -3.62
C GLY A 237 -26.44 -2.62 -3.18
N LYS A 238 -27.40 -3.28 -2.51
CA LYS A 238 -28.54 -2.63 -1.86
C LYS A 238 -28.23 -2.15 -0.44
N ASP A 239 -27.04 -2.47 0.06
CA ASP A 239 -26.58 -2.05 1.38
C ASP A 239 -26.11 -0.59 1.37
N ASP A 240 -26.44 0.14 2.42
CA ASP A 240 -26.14 1.58 2.55
C ASP A 240 -24.63 1.85 2.63
N GLU A 241 -23.83 0.99 3.27
CA GLU A 241 -22.38 1.14 3.35
C GLU A 241 -21.72 1.02 1.96
N SER A 242 -22.38 0.36 1.00
CA SER A 242 -21.82 0.16 -0.35
C SER A 242 -21.61 1.45 -1.14
N VAL A 243 -22.22 2.57 -0.74
CA VAL A 243 -21.95 3.89 -1.32
C VAL A 243 -20.49 4.35 -1.12
N LEU A 244 -19.80 3.80 -0.11
CA LEU A 244 -18.41 4.10 0.23
C LEU A 244 -17.39 3.18 -0.47
N TRP A 245 -17.80 2.43 -1.50
CA TRP A 245 -16.91 1.52 -2.26
C TRP A 245 -15.64 2.23 -2.74
N TYR A 246 -15.74 3.47 -3.20
CA TYR A 246 -14.63 4.24 -3.78
C TYR A 246 -13.55 4.60 -2.75
N PHE A 247 -13.86 4.56 -1.46
CA PHE A 247 -12.92 4.80 -0.38
C PHE A 247 -12.43 3.47 0.20
N ARG A 248 -13.37 2.60 0.60
CA ARG A 248 -13.05 1.32 1.25
C ARG A 248 -12.33 0.34 0.34
N GLU A 249 -12.56 0.40 -0.97
CA GLU A 249 -12.01 -0.56 -1.93
C GLU A 249 -10.92 0.03 -2.84
N ASP A 250 -10.48 1.27 -2.59
CA ASP A 250 -9.43 1.94 -3.35
C ASP A 250 -8.09 1.18 -3.27
N PRO A 251 -7.53 0.72 -4.40
CA PRO A 251 -6.29 -0.05 -4.40
C PRO A 251 -5.10 0.69 -3.77
N HIS A 252 -5.01 2.01 -3.96
CA HIS A 252 -3.89 2.79 -3.42
C HIS A 252 -3.96 2.91 -1.90
N PHE A 253 -5.15 3.05 -1.32
CA PHE A 253 -5.32 3.04 0.13
C PHE A 253 -4.81 1.72 0.73
N HIS A 254 -5.17 0.60 0.11
CA HIS A 254 -4.76 -0.73 0.55
C HIS A 254 -3.25 -0.99 0.38
N VAL A 255 -2.65 -0.57 -0.74
CA VAL A 255 -1.20 -0.64 -0.95
C VAL A 255 -0.46 0.18 0.10
N PHE A 256 -0.94 1.40 0.37
CA PHE A 256 -0.37 2.25 1.40
C PHE A 256 -0.47 1.63 2.79
N HIS A 257 -1.65 1.14 3.19
CA HIS A 257 -1.86 0.48 4.47
C HIS A 257 -0.94 -0.73 4.65
N TRP A 258 -0.82 -1.58 3.62
CA TRP A 258 0.10 -2.71 3.64
C TRP A 258 1.57 -2.27 3.74
N LYS A 259 2.02 -1.30 2.93
CA LYS A 259 3.39 -0.77 3.01
C LYS A 259 3.71 -0.21 4.39
N TRP A 260 2.77 0.51 5.00
CA TRP A 260 2.95 1.03 6.34
C TRP A 260 3.25 -0.10 7.33
N HIS A 261 2.48 -1.20 7.28
CA HIS A 261 2.73 -2.38 8.12
C HIS A 261 3.96 -3.22 7.73
N VAL A 262 4.49 -3.06 6.51
CA VAL A 262 5.82 -3.58 6.13
C VAL A 262 6.93 -2.73 6.73
N TYR A 263 6.77 -1.42 6.87
CA TYR A 263 7.75 -0.59 7.57
C TYR A 263 7.65 -0.69 9.08
N TYR A 264 6.43 -0.78 9.61
CA TYR A 264 6.09 -0.80 11.03
C TYR A 264 5.34 -2.09 11.41
N PRO A 265 6.05 -3.22 11.51
CA PRO A 265 5.44 -4.51 11.85
C PRO A 265 4.88 -4.53 13.29
N ALA A 266 3.82 -5.31 13.50
CA ALA A 266 3.23 -5.57 14.82
C ALA A 266 4.05 -6.54 15.72
N GLY A 267 5.26 -6.93 15.28
CA GLY A 267 6.23 -7.73 16.03
C GLY A 267 6.39 -9.19 15.56
N THR A 268 7.61 -9.72 15.64
CA THR A 268 7.95 -11.14 15.91
C THR A 268 9.48 -11.35 15.96
N ASP A 269 10.09 -10.78 17.01
CA ASP A 269 11.45 -11.00 17.53
C ASP A 269 12.62 -10.59 16.61
N ASP A 270 12.60 -9.34 16.13
CA ASP A 270 13.76 -8.62 15.59
C ASP A 270 13.71 -7.14 16.04
N ASP A 271 14.54 -6.78 17.02
CA ASP A 271 14.54 -5.43 17.59
C ASP A 271 14.95 -4.37 16.57
N GLN A 272 15.88 -4.68 15.66
CA GLN A 272 16.34 -3.73 14.64
C GLN A 272 15.24 -3.39 13.64
N TYR A 273 14.37 -4.35 13.38
CA TYR A 273 13.24 -4.16 12.48
C TYR A 273 12.03 -3.51 13.17
N VAL A 274 11.76 -3.89 14.43
CA VAL A 274 10.51 -3.54 15.11
C VAL A 274 10.61 -2.26 15.94
N ASP A 275 11.74 -2.03 16.63
CA ASP A 275 11.92 -0.90 17.54
C ASP A 275 12.26 0.39 16.79
N LEU A 276 11.22 0.98 16.20
CA LEU A 276 11.31 2.22 15.43
C LEU A 276 10.84 3.43 16.26
N PRO A 277 11.46 4.61 16.07
CA PRO A 277 11.13 5.81 16.83
C PRO A 277 9.65 6.20 16.73
N ARG A 278 8.99 6.39 17.87
CA ARG A 278 7.59 6.86 17.99
C ARG A 278 6.58 6.03 17.20
N ARG A 279 6.88 4.74 16.98
CA ARG A 279 6.07 3.88 16.10
C ARG A 279 4.68 3.56 16.64
N GLY A 280 4.52 3.54 17.96
CA GLY A 280 3.24 3.39 18.63
C GLY A 280 2.38 4.65 18.47
N GLU A 281 2.98 5.83 18.65
CA GLU A 281 2.29 7.10 18.34
C GLU A 281 1.85 7.15 16.88
N LEU A 282 2.75 6.78 15.95
CA LEU A 282 2.46 6.75 14.53
C LEU A 282 1.34 5.78 14.19
N PHE A 283 1.31 4.60 14.82
CA PHE A 283 0.24 3.61 14.65
C PHE A 283 -1.13 4.23 14.92
N VAL A 284 -1.33 4.87 16.08
CA VAL A 284 -2.65 5.40 16.40
C VAL A 284 -2.97 6.67 15.62
N HIS A 285 -1.97 7.53 15.38
CA HIS A 285 -2.17 8.73 14.56
C HIS A 285 -2.61 8.39 13.14
N LEU A 286 -1.95 7.43 12.50
CA LEU A 286 -2.31 6.92 11.17
C LEU A 286 -3.76 6.45 11.13
N HIS A 287 -4.13 5.54 12.04
CA HIS A 287 -5.47 4.95 12.03
C HIS A 287 -6.56 5.94 12.46
N ARG A 288 -6.24 6.92 13.33
CA ARG A 288 -7.13 8.07 13.60
C ARG A 288 -7.41 8.85 12.32
N GLN A 289 -6.41 9.09 11.48
CA GLN A 289 -6.62 9.77 10.20
C GLN A 289 -7.47 8.94 9.23
N PHE A 290 -7.39 7.61 9.26
CA PHE A 290 -8.29 6.76 8.46
C PHE A 290 -9.74 6.90 8.92
N THR A 291 -9.96 6.83 10.23
CA THR A 291 -11.29 7.01 10.83
C THR A 291 -11.84 8.41 10.59
N ALA A 292 -11.00 9.45 10.68
CA ALA A 292 -11.38 10.84 10.38
C ALA A 292 -11.83 11.00 8.92
N ARG A 293 -11.04 10.48 7.98
CA ARG A 293 -11.35 10.49 6.54
C ARG A 293 -12.59 9.66 6.25
N TYR A 294 -12.73 8.49 6.86
CA TYR A 294 -13.92 7.65 6.74
C TYR A 294 -15.17 8.38 7.24
N ASN A 295 -15.13 9.05 8.39
CA ASN A 295 -16.26 9.85 8.89
C ASN A 295 -16.62 11.00 7.94
N ALA A 296 -15.63 11.67 7.32
CA ALA A 296 -15.90 12.68 6.29
C ALA A 296 -16.61 12.08 5.07
N GLU A 297 -16.21 10.89 4.63
CA GLU A 297 -16.91 10.16 3.56
C GLU A 297 -18.32 9.70 4.00
N ARG A 298 -18.49 9.25 5.24
CA ARG A 298 -19.80 8.85 5.78
C ARG A 298 -20.79 10.01 5.75
N PHE A 299 -20.42 11.16 6.33
CA PHE A 299 -21.28 12.33 6.39
C PHE A 299 -21.69 12.82 5.00
N THR A 300 -20.75 12.86 4.05
CA THR A 300 -21.04 13.28 2.67
C THR A 300 -21.95 12.32 1.90
N ASN A 301 -22.08 11.08 2.37
CA ASN A 301 -22.98 10.06 1.82
C ASN A 301 -24.21 9.79 2.70
N GLY A 302 -24.52 10.65 3.67
CA GLY A 302 -25.73 10.52 4.49
C GLY A 302 -25.64 9.43 5.57
N LEU A 303 -24.44 8.96 5.90
CA LEU A 303 -24.20 7.95 6.93
C LEU A 303 -23.68 8.61 8.22
N PRO A 304 -24.16 8.19 9.42
CA PRO A 304 -23.68 8.74 10.69
C PRO A 304 -22.23 8.32 10.94
N ALA A 305 -21.58 8.95 11.92
CA ALA A 305 -20.21 8.59 12.31
C ALA A 305 -20.09 7.09 12.64
N VAL A 306 -18.91 6.51 12.38
CA VAL A 306 -18.64 5.12 12.72
C VAL A 306 -18.69 4.91 14.24
N LEU A 307 -19.27 3.79 14.66
CA LEU A 307 -19.33 3.40 16.06
C LEU A 307 -18.14 2.52 16.45
N PRO A 308 -17.67 2.55 17.71
CA PRO A 308 -16.63 1.63 18.15
C PRO A 308 -17.11 0.18 18.11
N MET A 309 -16.19 -0.75 17.86
CA MET A 309 -16.42 -2.18 17.99
C MET A 309 -16.86 -2.53 19.42
N ASP A 310 -17.90 -3.35 19.54
CA ASP A 310 -18.36 -3.92 20.80
C ASP A 310 -18.46 -5.43 20.64
N VAL A 311 -17.52 -6.17 21.25
CA VAL A 311 -17.43 -7.64 21.14
C VAL A 311 -18.63 -8.35 21.76
N HIS A 312 -19.47 -7.65 22.54
CA HIS A 312 -20.67 -8.17 23.17
C HIS A 312 -21.94 -8.02 22.30
N LYS A 313 -21.83 -7.31 21.16
CA LYS A 313 -22.97 -7.05 20.27
C LYS A 313 -22.75 -7.66 18.88
N PRO A 314 -23.83 -8.05 18.19
CA PRO A 314 -23.77 -8.37 16.76
C PRO A 314 -23.26 -7.17 15.94
N LEU A 315 -22.44 -7.44 14.92
CA LEU A 315 -22.00 -6.42 13.96
C LEU A 315 -23.12 -6.17 12.94
N PRO A 316 -23.75 -4.98 12.90
CA PRO A 316 -24.97 -4.78 12.11
C PRO A 316 -24.78 -4.99 10.61
N LYS A 317 -23.63 -4.58 10.08
CA LYS A 317 -23.31 -4.59 8.66
C LYS A 317 -22.33 -5.69 8.34
N GLY A 318 -22.65 -6.56 7.39
CA GLY A 318 -21.78 -7.56 6.79
C GLY A 318 -20.95 -7.00 5.63
N TYR A 319 -20.13 -7.86 5.03
CA TYR A 319 -19.38 -7.53 3.82
C TYR A 319 -19.00 -8.79 3.05
N PHE A 320 -19.18 -8.77 1.72
CA PHE A 320 -18.85 -9.87 0.82
C PHE A 320 -17.89 -9.38 -0.26
N PRO A 321 -16.60 -9.74 -0.18
CA PRO A 321 -15.53 -9.10 -0.95
C PRO A 321 -15.54 -9.39 -2.45
N LYS A 322 -16.18 -10.48 -2.89
CA LYS A 322 -16.14 -10.97 -4.29
C LYS A 322 -14.71 -11.22 -4.80
N MET A 323 -13.77 -11.52 -3.91
CA MET A 323 -12.37 -11.80 -4.24
C MET A 323 -12.12 -13.31 -4.31
N VAL A 324 -11.06 -13.69 -5.04
CA VAL A 324 -10.60 -15.08 -5.17
C VAL A 324 -9.09 -15.12 -5.01
N HIS A 325 -8.56 -16.08 -4.26
CA HIS A 325 -7.13 -16.34 -4.20
C HIS A 325 -6.76 -17.29 -5.35
N LEU A 326 -6.05 -16.79 -6.36
CA LEU A 326 -5.73 -17.58 -7.57
C LEU A 326 -4.83 -18.77 -7.23
N HIS A 327 -3.84 -18.56 -6.38
CA HIS A 327 -2.88 -19.58 -5.99
C HIS A 327 -3.52 -20.82 -5.31
N GLY A 328 -4.49 -20.56 -4.43
CA GLY A 328 -5.27 -21.58 -3.72
C GLY A 328 -6.56 -22.00 -4.42
N SER A 329 -6.99 -21.28 -5.45
CA SER A 329 -8.29 -21.44 -6.13
C SER A 329 -9.49 -21.41 -5.17
N LYS A 330 -9.47 -20.49 -4.19
CA LYS A 330 -10.53 -20.34 -3.18
C LYS A 330 -11.06 -18.92 -3.15
N GLY A 331 -12.39 -18.76 -3.08
CA GLY A 331 -13.02 -17.47 -2.83
C GLY A 331 -12.74 -16.97 -1.42
N THR A 332 -12.66 -15.65 -1.24
CA THR A 332 -12.56 -15.05 0.10
C THR A 332 -13.94 -15.06 0.76
N VAL A 333 -14.03 -15.61 1.97
CA VAL A 333 -15.28 -15.72 2.71
C VAL A 333 -15.79 -14.34 3.13
N GLY A 334 -17.08 -14.12 2.93
CA GLY A 334 -17.78 -12.91 3.39
C GLY A 334 -18.35 -13.08 4.80
N ARG A 335 -18.67 -11.96 5.44
CA ARG A 335 -19.32 -11.90 6.75
C ARG A 335 -20.74 -11.41 6.58
N GLN A 336 -21.71 -12.15 7.11
CA GLN A 336 -23.12 -11.77 7.08
C GLN A 336 -23.45 -10.61 8.04
N ASP A 337 -24.55 -9.92 7.77
CA ASP A 337 -25.15 -8.97 8.69
C ASP A 337 -25.43 -9.64 10.04
N ASN A 338 -25.27 -8.90 11.13
CA ASN A 338 -25.48 -9.37 12.50
C ASN A 338 -24.63 -10.59 12.89
N ALA A 339 -23.49 -10.83 12.21
CA ALA A 339 -22.49 -11.78 12.68
C ALA A 339 -22.03 -11.42 14.11
N THR A 340 -21.71 -12.43 14.93
CA THR A 340 -21.39 -12.23 16.35
C THR A 340 -20.14 -12.99 16.77
N LEU A 341 -19.39 -12.41 17.71
CA LEU A 341 -18.21 -13.01 18.33
C LEU A 341 -18.52 -13.67 19.68
N LEU A 342 -19.76 -13.56 20.17
CA LEU A 342 -20.20 -14.14 21.45
C LEU A 342 -19.91 -15.64 21.63
N PRO A 343 -19.98 -16.50 20.58
CA PRO A 343 -19.60 -17.90 20.72
C PRO A 343 -18.12 -18.12 21.10
N LEU A 344 -17.26 -17.13 20.86
CA LEU A 344 -15.84 -17.17 21.20
C LEU A 344 -15.63 -16.69 22.64
N LYS A 345 -16.14 -17.44 23.63
CA LYS A 345 -16.14 -17.00 25.04
C LYS A 345 -14.76 -16.55 25.55
N THR A 346 -13.70 -17.31 25.29
CA THR A 346 -12.33 -16.96 25.72
C THR A 346 -11.85 -15.65 25.09
N PHE A 347 -12.19 -15.40 23.83
CA PHE A 347 -11.84 -14.16 23.13
C PHE A 347 -12.54 -12.95 23.77
N VAL A 348 -13.84 -13.06 24.06
CA VAL A 348 -14.62 -12.01 24.73
C VAL A 348 -14.09 -11.74 26.14
N ASP A 349 -13.86 -12.80 26.94
CA ASP A 349 -13.31 -12.67 28.30
C ASP A 349 -11.92 -12.01 28.30
N ASN A 350 -11.07 -12.34 27.34
CA ASN A 350 -9.73 -11.73 27.19
C ASN A 350 -9.83 -10.24 26.86
N HIS A 351 -10.74 -9.84 25.97
CA HIS A 351 -10.96 -8.44 25.64
C HIS A 351 -11.42 -7.63 26.84
N ASP A 352 -12.37 -8.15 27.61
CA ASP A 352 -12.81 -7.52 28.86
C ASP A 352 -11.65 -7.37 29.84
N LYS A 353 -10.81 -8.40 29.98
CA LYS A 353 -9.63 -8.38 30.85
C LYS A 353 -8.62 -7.32 30.40
N TRP A 354 -8.29 -7.28 29.11
CA TRP A 354 -7.27 -6.37 28.56
C TRP A 354 -7.73 -4.91 28.57
N ILE A 355 -8.98 -4.64 28.19
CA ILE A 355 -9.54 -3.27 28.26
C ILE A 355 -9.59 -2.79 29.71
N LYS A 356 -10.06 -3.62 30.66
CA LYS A 356 -10.00 -3.26 32.09
C LYS A 356 -8.56 -3.10 32.59
N GLY A 357 -7.62 -3.87 32.05
CA GLY A 357 -6.18 -3.76 32.34
C GLY A 357 -5.62 -2.42 31.88
N TYR A 358 -5.96 -2.01 30.66
CA TYR A 358 -5.63 -0.71 30.09
C TYR A 358 -6.20 0.43 30.94
N GLU A 359 -7.48 0.35 31.33
CA GLU A 359 -8.10 1.36 32.18
C GLU A 359 -7.42 1.47 33.56
N ARG A 360 -7.02 0.35 34.16
CA ARG A 360 -6.21 0.37 35.40
C ARG A 360 -4.84 1.03 35.21
N VAL A 361 -4.17 0.81 34.08
CA VAL A 361 -2.93 1.50 33.73
C VAL A 361 -3.15 3.01 33.65
N LEU A 362 -4.25 3.43 33.01
CA LEU A 362 -4.65 4.83 32.98
C LEU A 362 -5.08 5.36 34.36
N ASP A 363 -5.50 4.54 35.31
CA ASP A 363 -5.82 5.03 36.66
C ASP A 363 -4.56 5.24 37.50
N GLN A 364 -3.56 4.37 37.36
CA GLN A 364 -2.35 4.42 38.17
C GLN A 364 -1.23 5.34 37.61
N GLY A 365 -1.22 5.65 36.31
CA GLY A 365 -0.22 6.56 35.72
C GLY A 365 1.11 5.95 35.33
N TYR A 366 1.20 4.62 35.27
CA TYR A 366 2.39 3.89 34.86
C TYR A 366 2.05 2.51 34.31
N VAL A 367 2.96 1.98 33.49
CA VAL A 367 3.00 0.55 33.12
C VAL A 367 4.04 -0.19 33.97
N VAL A 368 3.88 -1.49 34.12
CA VAL A 368 4.84 -2.40 34.72
C VAL A 368 5.52 -3.14 33.58
N LEU A 369 6.85 -3.03 33.50
CA LEU A 369 7.65 -3.71 32.49
C LEU A 369 7.84 -5.19 32.86
N LYS A 370 8.28 -6.01 31.89
CA LYS A 370 8.60 -7.46 32.10
C LYS A 370 9.52 -7.73 33.31
N ASN A 371 10.43 -6.81 33.64
CA ASN A 371 11.35 -6.92 34.78
C ASN A 371 10.75 -6.46 36.13
N GLY A 372 9.45 -6.11 36.16
CA GLY A 372 8.74 -5.63 37.35
C GLY A 372 8.91 -4.13 37.65
N THR A 373 9.74 -3.40 36.88
CA THR A 373 9.91 -1.95 37.09
C THR A 373 8.70 -1.16 36.59
N GLN A 374 8.43 -0.02 37.23
CA GLN A 374 7.35 0.87 36.84
C GLN A 374 7.87 1.96 35.91
N LYS A 375 7.19 2.18 34.79
CA LYS A 375 7.48 3.26 33.85
C LYS A 375 6.29 4.21 33.77
N ARG A 376 6.51 5.47 34.19
CA ARG A 376 5.48 6.52 34.22
C ARG A 376 5.02 6.86 32.81
N LEU A 377 3.73 7.14 32.66
CA LEU A 377 3.16 7.62 31.42
C LEU A 377 3.26 9.14 31.37
N VAL A 378 4.29 9.66 30.71
CA VAL A 378 4.54 11.09 30.57
C VAL A 378 4.87 11.45 29.13
N ASP A 379 4.37 12.60 28.69
CA ASP A 379 4.68 13.20 27.38
C ASP A 379 4.52 12.23 26.19
N ILE A 380 5.33 12.41 25.15
CA ILE A 380 5.32 11.60 23.92
C ILE A 380 5.75 10.16 24.20
N GLU A 381 6.67 9.94 25.15
CA GLU A 381 7.14 8.59 25.48
C GLU A 381 6.02 7.73 26.09
N GLY A 382 5.25 8.28 27.02
CA GLY A 382 4.07 7.61 27.58
C GLY A 382 3.01 7.31 26.52
N LEU A 383 2.86 8.21 25.55
CA LEU A 383 1.95 8.05 24.43
C LEU A 383 2.39 6.91 23.51
N ASP A 384 3.67 6.82 23.20
CA ASP A 384 4.22 5.75 22.38
C ASP A 384 4.06 4.38 23.06
N ILE A 385 4.39 4.31 24.35
CA ILE A 385 4.25 3.11 25.19
C ILE A 385 2.81 2.59 25.21
N ILE A 386 1.85 3.47 25.51
CA ILE A 386 0.45 3.06 25.67
C ILE A 386 -0.17 2.62 24.34
N SER A 387 0.33 3.19 23.24
CA SER A 387 -0.10 2.85 21.88
C SER A 387 0.47 1.51 21.41
N ASN A 388 1.75 1.22 21.72
CA ASN A 388 2.37 -0.08 21.49
C ASN A 388 1.65 -1.21 22.26
N LEU A 389 1.14 -0.89 23.45
CA LEU A 389 0.31 -1.80 24.25
C LEU A 389 -1.03 -2.10 23.56
N LEU A 390 -1.72 -1.09 23.01
CA LEU A 390 -3.00 -1.26 22.31
C LEU A 390 -2.88 -2.10 21.04
N GLU A 391 -1.85 -1.86 20.24
CA GLU A 391 -1.58 -2.70 19.07
C GLU A 391 -1.30 -4.14 19.51
N GLY A 392 -0.60 -4.32 20.64
CA GLY A 392 -0.13 -5.62 21.11
C GLY A 392 1.18 -6.01 20.42
N ASN A 393 2.16 -5.11 20.38
CA ASN A 393 3.45 -5.40 19.75
C ASN A 393 4.30 -6.35 20.61
N THR A 394 4.80 -7.45 20.05
CA THR A 394 5.50 -8.48 20.84
C THR A 394 6.87 -8.04 21.39
N VAL A 395 7.51 -7.08 20.73
CA VAL A 395 8.86 -6.59 21.06
C VAL A 395 8.78 -5.37 21.96
N VAL A 396 8.08 -4.32 21.52
CA VAL A 396 8.09 -3.01 22.19
C VAL A 396 6.93 -2.76 23.17
N SER A 397 5.94 -3.67 23.25
CA SER A 397 4.95 -3.59 24.33
C SER A 397 5.60 -3.80 25.70
N PRO A 398 5.25 -3.01 26.73
CA PRO A 398 5.85 -3.08 28.08
C PRO A 398 5.91 -4.50 28.67
N ASP A 399 4.82 -5.24 28.49
CA ASP A 399 4.70 -6.66 28.79
C ASP A 399 3.50 -7.22 28.00
N TYR A 400 3.79 -7.76 26.81
CA TYR A 400 2.79 -8.36 25.93
C TYR A 400 1.93 -9.44 26.62
N ASN A 401 2.54 -10.29 27.45
CA ASN A 401 1.82 -11.39 28.11
C ASN A 401 0.89 -10.88 29.21
N PHE A 402 1.29 -9.82 29.89
CA PHE A 402 0.50 -9.21 30.96
C PHE A 402 -0.65 -8.35 30.42
N TYR A 403 -0.36 -7.47 29.44
CA TYR A 403 -1.30 -6.48 28.94
C TYR A 403 -2.15 -6.96 27.76
N GLY A 404 -1.70 -7.95 27.00
CA GLY A 404 -2.44 -8.55 25.90
C GLY A 404 -2.27 -7.84 24.56
N ASN A 405 -3.25 -8.05 23.69
CA ASN A 405 -3.19 -7.72 22.27
C ASN A 405 -4.58 -7.36 21.72
N VAL A 406 -5.15 -6.23 22.16
CA VAL A 406 -6.54 -5.88 21.84
C VAL A 406 -6.75 -5.71 20.33
N HIS A 407 -5.89 -4.94 19.67
CA HIS A 407 -6.04 -4.66 18.24
C HIS A 407 -5.87 -5.91 17.36
N ASN A 408 -4.74 -6.62 17.46
CA ASN A 408 -4.51 -7.72 16.52
C ASN A 408 -5.39 -8.94 16.83
N ASP A 409 -5.80 -9.16 18.09
CA ASP A 409 -6.72 -10.25 18.43
C ASP A 409 -8.12 -10.02 17.83
N LEU A 410 -8.58 -8.75 17.71
CA LEU A 410 -9.80 -8.40 16.95
C LEU A 410 -9.67 -8.82 15.49
N HIS A 411 -8.59 -8.44 14.80
CA HIS A 411 -8.36 -8.83 13.41
C HIS A 411 -8.21 -10.35 13.22
N ALA A 412 -7.58 -11.03 14.18
CA ALA A 412 -7.41 -12.48 14.13
C ALA A 412 -8.72 -13.26 14.31
N ASN A 413 -9.66 -12.76 15.12
CA ASN A 413 -10.89 -13.48 15.46
C ASN A 413 -12.15 -12.96 14.76
N LEU A 414 -12.16 -11.74 14.23
CA LEU A 414 -13.28 -11.23 13.44
C LEU A 414 -13.68 -12.14 12.25
N PRO A 415 -12.73 -12.76 11.50
CA PRO A 415 -13.06 -13.75 10.47
C PRO A 415 -13.89 -14.92 10.98
N ARG A 416 -13.66 -15.31 12.24
CA ARG A 416 -14.38 -16.40 12.88
C ARG A 416 -15.83 -16.03 13.16
N ALA A 417 -16.25 -14.78 13.02
CA ALA A 417 -17.68 -14.45 13.07
C ALA A 417 -18.49 -15.15 11.95
N ALA A 418 -17.84 -15.56 10.85
CA ALA A 418 -18.44 -16.34 9.77
C ALA A 418 -18.47 -17.86 10.05
N ASP A 419 -17.50 -18.39 10.80
CA ASP A 419 -17.43 -19.80 11.25
C ASP A 419 -16.76 -19.92 12.64
N PRO A 420 -17.48 -19.62 13.75
CA PRO A 420 -16.86 -19.41 15.07
C PRO A 420 -16.14 -20.63 15.64
N ILE A 421 -16.69 -21.82 15.36
CA ILE A 421 -16.19 -23.10 15.87
C ILE A 421 -15.48 -23.93 14.79
N ALA A 422 -15.14 -23.30 13.66
CA ALA A 422 -14.41 -23.91 12.55
C ALA A 422 -15.04 -25.22 12.03
N VAL A 423 -16.37 -25.33 12.09
CA VAL A 423 -17.08 -26.56 11.67
C VAL A 423 -17.00 -26.74 10.15
N HIS A 424 -16.87 -25.64 9.42
CA HIS A 424 -16.79 -25.63 7.96
C HIS A 424 -15.34 -25.52 7.46
N ASN A 425 -14.36 -25.41 8.37
CA ASN A 425 -12.95 -25.28 8.05
C ASN A 425 -12.66 -24.12 7.08
N GLU A 426 -13.40 -23.02 7.24
CA GLU A 426 -13.22 -21.81 6.45
C GLU A 426 -12.09 -20.96 7.05
N PRO A 427 -11.02 -20.68 6.30
CA PRO A 427 -9.75 -20.32 6.91
C PRO A 427 -9.68 -18.84 7.31
N LEU A 428 -10.20 -17.91 6.49
CA LEU A 428 -9.98 -16.46 6.62
C LEU A 428 -11.07 -15.67 5.88
N THR A 429 -11.33 -14.44 6.33
CA THR A 429 -12.16 -13.45 5.62
C THR A 429 -11.27 -12.26 5.22
N VAL A 430 -11.80 -11.29 4.48
CA VAL A 430 -11.05 -10.07 4.12
C VAL A 430 -10.43 -9.36 5.33
N THR A 431 -11.06 -9.50 6.51
CA THR A 431 -10.61 -8.87 7.76
C THR A 431 -9.28 -9.44 8.30
N SER A 432 -8.83 -10.56 7.75
CA SER A 432 -7.54 -11.18 8.06
C SER A 432 -6.37 -10.59 7.27
N PHE A 433 -6.60 -9.93 6.14
CA PHE A 433 -5.54 -9.58 5.19
C PHE A 433 -5.27 -8.08 5.21
N ILE A 434 -4.12 -7.66 5.74
CA ILE A 434 -3.71 -6.23 5.80
C ILE A 434 -3.80 -5.55 4.42
N THR A 435 -3.55 -6.29 3.35
CA THR A 435 -3.63 -5.83 1.96
C THR A 435 -5.04 -5.49 1.48
N THR A 436 -6.08 -5.83 2.24
CA THR A 436 -7.48 -5.62 1.84
C THR A 436 -8.43 -5.34 3.01
N VAL A 437 -7.96 -5.32 4.26
CA VAL A 437 -8.78 -5.35 5.48
C VAL A 437 -9.78 -4.19 5.55
N ALA A 438 -9.40 -3.00 5.09
CA ALA A 438 -10.26 -1.81 5.13
C ALA A 438 -11.43 -1.85 4.12
N LYS A 439 -11.53 -2.91 3.30
CA LYS A 439 -12.71 -3.18 2.47
C LYS A 439 -13.93 -3.51 3.34
N ASP A 440 -13.77 -4.20 4.46
CA ASP A 440 -14.87 -4.50 5.39
C ASP A 440 -15.15 -3.28 6.30
N PRO A 441 -16.40 -2.81 6.44
CA PRO A 441 -16.74 -1.71 7.34
C PRO A 441 -16.27 -1.93 8.79
N ALA A 442 -16.21 -3.19 9.24
CA ALA A 442 -15.78 -3.56 10.58
C ALA A 442 -14.33 -3.14 10.92
N PHE A 443 -13.48 -2.94 9.91
CA PHE A 443 -12.16 -2.33 10.08
C PHE A 443 -12.26 -0.99 10.82
N PHE A 444 -13.17 -0.12 10.38
CA PHE A 444 -13.33 1.20 10.97
C PHE A 444 -13.96 1.14 12.36
N ASN A 445 -14.79 0.12 12.65
CA ASN A 445 -15.27 -0.10 14.01
C ASN A 445 -14.14 -0.48 14.98
N ILE A 446 -13.21 -1.35 14.56
CA ILE A 446 -12.01 -1.71 15.35
C ILE A 446 -11.17 -0.47 15.61
N HIS A 447 -10.86 0.31 14.57
CA HIS A 447 -10.03 1.49 14.72
C HIS A 447 -10.72 2.65 15.46
N GLN A 448 -12.05 2.74 15.43
CA GLN A 448 -12.79 3.65 16.30
C GLN A 448 -12.65 3.26 17.78
N LEU A 449 -12.67 1.98 18.13
CA LEU A 449 -12.40 1.51 19.49
C LEU A 449 -10.95 1.84 19.92
N MET A 450 -9.96 1.59 19.06
CA MET A 450 -8.56 1.91 19.35
C MET A 450 -8.37 3.41 19.57
N ASP A 451 -9.00 4.22 18.72
CA ASP A 451 -8.96 5.67 18.82
C ASP A 451 -9.67 6.18 20.09
N ASP A 452 -10.77 5.57 20.51
CA ASP A 452 -11.47 5.92 21.77
C ASP A 452 -10.59 5.65 23.01
N LEU A 453 -9.88 4.52 23.03
CA LEU A 453 -8.94 4.18 24.11
C LEU A 453 -7.74 5.12 24.14
N TYR A 454 -7.26 5.55 22.97
CA TYR A 454 -6.22 6.55 22.84
C TYR A 454 -6.68 7.96 23.25
N GLU A 455 -7.89 8.36 22.88
CA GLU A 455 -8.45 9.65 23.29
C GLU A 455 -8.68 9.71 24.81
N LYS A 456 -9.05 8.59 25.45
CA LYS A 456 -9.08 8.49 26.93
C LYS A 456 -7.71 8.80 27.54
N TYR A 457 -6.63 8.27 26.96
CA TYR A 457 -5.26 8.58 27.41
C TYR A 457 -4.95 10.07 27.23
N LYS A 458 -5.16 10.62 26.03
CA LYS A 458 -4.94 12.05 25.72
C LYS A 458 -5.66 12.95 26.71
N LYS A 459 -6.97 12.75 26.92
CA LYS A 459 -7.78 13.55 27.84
C LYS A 459 -7.30 13.50 29.29
N LYS A 460 -6.70 12.38 29.71
CA LYS A 460 -6.26 12.19 31.09
C LYS A 460 -4.84 12.69 31.36
N TYR A 461 -3.92 12.51 30.42
CA TYR A 461 -2.49 12.72 30.64
C TYR A 461 -1.88 13.88 29.86
N THR A 462 -2.60 14.44 28.88
CA THR A 462 -2.13 15.62 28.17
C THR A 462 -2.91 16.85 28.63
N LEU A 463 -2.17 17.84 29.13
CA LEU A 463 -2.75 19.15 29.38
C LEU A 463 -3.10 19.81 28.05
N PRO A 464 -4.24 20.52 27.97
CA PRO A 464 -4.49 21.43 26.87
C PRO A 464 -3.29 22.32 26.59
N TYR A 465 -3.05 22.61 25.31
CA TYR A 465 -2.01 23.58 24.95
C TYR A 465 -2.36 24.95 25.53
N ASP A 466 -1.38 25.58 26.16
CA ASP A 466 -1.48 26.98 26.54
C ASP A 466 -1.43 27.83 25.26
N ILE A 467 -2.48 28.63 25.02
CA ILE A 467 -2.59 29.43 23.79
C ILE A 467 -1.42 30.42 23.68
N ALA A 468 -1.05 31.08 24.78
CA ALA A 468 -0.01 32.10 24.79
C ALA A 468 1.40 31.50 24.74
N LYS A 469 1.61 30.32 25.32
CA LYS A 469 2.93 29.69 25.44
C LYS A 469 3.21 28.64 24.36
N ASP A 470 2.27 27.74 24.12
CA ASP A 470 2.48 26.56 23.28
C ASP A 470 2.01 26.79 21.83
N LEU A 471 0.99 27.63 21.63
CA LEU A 471 0.39 27.93 20.30
C LEU A 471 0.87 29.24 19.67
N THR A 472 1.56 30.10 20.44
CA THR A 472 2.24 31.32 19.94
C THR A 472 3.77 31.16 19.71
N PRO A 473 4.32 30.02 19.23
CA PRO A 473 5.76 29.88 19.04
C PRO A 473 6.21 30.49 17.70
N LEU A 474 6.03 31.79 17.48
CA LEU A 474 6.78 32.54 16.46
C LEU A 474 6.71 34.07 16.64
N PRO A 475 7.49 34.66 17.57
CA PRO A 475 7.51 36.11 17.76
C PRO A 475 7.85 36.87 16.46
N GLY A 476 7.15 37.97 16.20
CA GLY A 476 7.40 38.82 15.02
C GLY A 476 6.81 38.29 13.72
N VAL A 477 6.22 37.10 13.67
CA VAL A 477 5.55 36.58 12.47
C VAL A 477 4.04 36.62 12.64
N THR A 478 3.33 37.06 11.60
CA THR A 478 1.87 37.14 11.58
C THR A 478 1.35 36.50 10.30
N LEU A 479 0.49 35.48 10.44
CA LEU A 479 -0.25 34.85 9.36
C LEU A 479 -1.59 35.59 9.21
N HIS A 480 -1.76 36.31 8.10
CA HIS A 480 -2.96 37.12 7.86
C HIS A 480 -4.10 36.33 7.24
N SER A 481 -3.79 35.38 6.37
CA SER A 481 -4.82 34.59 5.67
C SER A 481 -4.25 33.29 5.10
N VAL A 482 -5.16 32.33 4.95
CA VAL A 482 -4.99 31.11 4.15
C VAL A 482 -6.14 31.04 3.14
N ALA A 483 -5.86 30.60 1.92
CA ALA A 483 -6.86 30.31 0.92
C ALA A 483 -6.46 29.11 0.07
N VAL A 484 -7.43 28.45 -0.56
CA VAL A 484 -7.17 27.48 -1.63
C VAL A 484 -7.59 28.06 -2.97
N ARG A 485 -6.80 27.76 -4.01
CA ARG A 485 -6.97 28.27 -5.37
C ARG A 485 -6.86 27.12 -6.36
N THR A 486 -7.95 26.85 -7.07
CA THR A 486 -8.00 25.89 -8.17
C THR A 486 -7.72 26.63 -9.49
N ALA A 487 -6.91 26.04 -10.37
CA ALA A 487 -6.63 26.65 -11.67
C ALA A 487 -7.93 26.87 -12.46
N ASN A 488 -8.08 28.05 -13.04
CA ASN A 488 -9.26 28.47 -13.81
C ASN A 488 -10.59 28.56 -13.03
N ALA A 489 -10.57 28.46 -11.69
CA ALA A 489 -11.73 28.76 -10.86
C ALA A 489 -11.82 30.27 -10.60
N ALA A 490 -13.03 30.84 -10.72
CA ALA A 490 -13.27 32.26 -10.47
C ALA A 490 -13.25 32.59 -8.97
N ALA A 491 -13.70 31.66 -8.11
CA ALA A 491 -13.78 31.84 -6.66
C ALA A 491 -12.57 31.20 -5.94
N ALA A 492 -12.16 31.81 -4.83
CA ALA A 492 -11.28 31.18 -3.85
C ALA A 492 -12.08 30.15 -3.04
N ASN A 493 -11.37 29.22 -2.38
CA ASN A 493 -11.95 28.34 -1.36
C ASN A 493 -13.00 27.34 -1.88
N GLU A 494 -12.96 27.06 -3.18
CA GLU A 494 -13.74 26.00 -3.82
C GLU A 494 -12.81 24.90 -4.32
N LEU A 495 -13.05 23.69 -3.81
CA LEU A 495 -12.38 22.48 -4.20
C LEU A 495 -13.39 21.57 -4.91
N SER A 496 -12.89 20.80 -5.87
CA SER A 496 -13.74 19.96 -6.71
C SER A 496 -13.14 18.56 -6.85
N THR A 497 -13.98 17.56 -6.66
CA THR A 497 -13.67 16.14 -6.80
C THR A 497 -14.52 15.51 -7.89
N TYR A 498 -14.07 14.38 -8.43
CA TYR A 498 -14.73 13.64 -9.50
C TYR A 498 -14.24 12.19 -9.49
N TYR A 499 -14.84 11.32 -10.31
CA TYR A 499 -14.28 9.99 -10.54
C TYR A 499 -13.34 10.00 -11.74
N GLN A 500 -12.23 9.27 -11.66
CA GLN A 500 -11.32 9.04 -12.77
C GLN A 500 -11.26 7.54 -13.06
N GLN A 501 -11.15 7.20 -14.34
CA GLN A 501 -10.78 5.86 -14.79
C GLN A 501 -9.30 5.81 -15.12
N SER A 502 -8.64 4.72 -14.74
CA SER A 502 -7.23 4.48 -15.06
C SER A 502 -7.03 3.03 -15.47
N ASP A 503 -6.22 2.82 -16.50
CA ASP A 503 -5.89 1.49 -17.02
C ASP A 503 -4.55 1.02 -16.42
N LEU A 504 -4.49 -0.24 -15.98
CA LEU A 504 -3.30 -0.88 -15.42
C LEU A 504 -3.00 -2.17 -16.16
N ASP A 505 -1.74 -2.39 -16.52
CA ASP A 505 -1.25 -3.69 -17.01
C ASP A 505 -1.16 -4.69 -15.84
N VAL A 506 -1.99 -5.72 -15.86
CA VAL A 506 -2.07 -6.77 -14.83
C VAL A 506 -1.55 -8.12 -15.32
N SER A 507 -0.94 -8.15 -16.52
CA SER A 507 -0.60 -9.38 -17.24
C SER A 507 0.28 -10.34 -16.45
N LEU A 508 1.16 -9.79 -15.62
CA LEU A 508 2.15 -10.53 -14.85
C LEU A 508 1.56 -11.11 -13.56
N GLY A 509 0.36 -10.71 -13.15
CA GLY A 509 -0.39 -11.36 -12.07
C GLY A 509 -1.40 -12.40 -12.54
N LEU A 510 -1.49 -12.68 -13.84
CA LEU A 510 -2.44 -13.65 -14.40
C LEU A 510 -1.77 -15.01 -14.62
N ASP A 511 -1.78 -15.85 -13.58
CA ASP A 511 -1.21 -17.19 -13.61
C ASP A 511 -1.90 -18.11 -14.63
N TYR A 512 -1.11 -18.96 -15.30
CA TYR A 512 -1.57 -19.99 -16.25
C TYR A 512 -2.41 -19.45 -17.42
N THR A 513 -2.20 -18.18 -17.80
CA THR A 513 -2.84 -17.53 -18.95
C THR A 513 -1.89 -17.43 -20.16
N PRO A 514 -2.39 -17.29 -21.40
CA PRO A 514 -1.55 -17.07 -22.58
C PRO A 514 -0.59 -15.89 -22.46
N ALA A 515 0.42 -15.82 -23.34
CA ALA A 515 1.30 -14.66 -23.43
C ALA A 515 0.56 -13.39 -23.90
N GLY A 516 1.24 -12.26 -23.76
CA GLY A 516 0.76 -10.96 -24.19
C GLY A 516 0.01 -10.20 -23.09
N ARG A 517 -0.33 -8.95 -23.40
CA ARG A 517 -0.85 -8.00 -22.41
C ARG A 517 -2.32 -8.21 -22.11
N GLN A 518 -2.72 -7.86 -20.89
CA GLN A 518 -4.10 -7.74 -20.45
C GLN A 518 -4.19 -6.61 -19.42
N TYR A 519 -5.20 -5.75 -19.59
CA TYR A 519 -5.36 -4.55 -18.79
C TYR A 519 -6.63 -4.60 -17.94
N ALA A 520 -6.55 -3.99 -16.76
CA ALA A 520 -7.67 -3.71 -15.88
C ALA A 520 -7.99 -2.22 -15.89
N ARG A 521 -9.27 -1.85 -16.01
CA ARG A 521 -9.73 -0.46 -15.90
C ARG A 521 -10.38 -0.24 -14.54
N PHE A 522 -9.70 0.51 -13.68
CA PHE A 522 -10.19 0.90 -12.36
C PHE A 522 -10.98 2.21 -12.44
N THR A 523 -11.92 2.43 -11.51
CA THR A 523 -12.47 3.76 -11.24
C THR A 523 -12.12 4.14 -9.80
N HIS A 524 -11.59 5.32 -9.59
CA HIS A 524 -11.21 5.84 -8.27
C HIS A 524 -11.60 7.31 -8.12
N LEU A 525 -11.62 7.80 -6.87
CA LEU A 525 -11.85 9.22 -6.59
C LEU A 525 -10.61 10.03 -7.03
N GLN A 526 -10.85 11.27 -7.46
CA GLN A 526 -9.83 12.23 -7.82
C GLN A 526 -10.26 13.65 -7.46
N HIS A 527 -9.30 14.58 -7.36
CA HIS A 527 -9.57 16.01 -7.21
C HIS A 527 -8.90 16.84 -8.32
N ARG A 528 -9.45 18.03 -8.61
CA ARG A 528 -8.75 18.97 -9.49
C ARG A 528 -7.50 19.49 -8.81
N PRO A 529 -6.37 19.71 -9.52
CA PRO A 529 -5.18 20.32 -8.95
C PRO A 529 -5.48 21.72 -8.39
N PHE A 530 -5.02 21.97 -7.17
CA PHE A 530 -5.13 23.26 -6.49
C PHE A 530 -3.83 23.58 -5.74
N HIS A 531 -3.71 24.81 -5.28
CA HIS A 531 -2.64 25.23 -4.36
C HIS A 531 -3.19 26.00 -3.16
N TYR A 532 -2.46 25.93 -2.05
CA TYR A 532 -2.64 26.80 -0.90
C TYR A 532 -1.93 28.13 -1.15
N GLU A 533 -2.57 29.25 -0.84
CA GLU A 533 -1.95 30.58 -0.80
C GLU A 533 -2.05 31.13 0.62
N LEU A 534 -0.90 31.43 1.24
CA LEU A 534 -0.83 32.01 2.59
C LEU A 534 -0.17 33.38 2.53
N ARG A 535 -0.74 34.36 3.23
CA ARG A 535 -0.16 35.71 3.38
C ARG A 535 0.43 35.85 4.77
N VAL A 536 1.76 36.02 4.84
CA VAL A 536 2.50 36.02 6.10
C VAL A 536 3.42 37.24 6.15
N THR A 537 3.41 38.00 7.23
CA THR A 537 4.40 39.07 7.46
C THR A 537 5.43 38.59 8.47
N ASN A 538 6.71 38.78 8.16
CA ASN A 538 7.82 38.62 9.09
C ASN A 538 8.35 40.02 9.48
N ASN A 539 8.05 40.45 10.70
CA ASN A 539 8.48 41.74 11.24
C ASN A 539 9.92 41.71 11.81
N GLU A 540 10.61 40.58 11.76
CA GLU A 540 12.05 40.54 12.07
C GLU A 540 12.89 41.13 10.93
N SER A 541 14.09 41.61 11.25
CA SER A 541 15.04 42.13 10.26
C SER A 541 15.78 41.04 9.48
N ARG A 542 15.56 39.76 9.80
CA ARG A 542 16.26 38.60 9.22
C ARG A 542 15.28 37.58 8.64
N PRO A 543 15.70 36.77 7.65
CA PRO A 543 14.90 35.65 7.19
C PRO A 543 14.61 34.66 8.32
N ARG A 544 13.40 34.09 8.31
CA ARG A 544 12.96 33.08 9.30
C ARG A 544 12.51 31.82 8.59
N ARG A 545 13.12 30.68 8.91
CA ARG A 545 12.63 29.37 8.46
C ARG A 545 11.50 28.92 9.40
N VAL A 546 10.42 28.41 8.82
CA VAL A 546 9.19 28.04 9.53
C VAL A 546 8.67 26.70 9.04
N PHE A 547 7.88 26.01 9.85
CA PHE A 547 6.93 25.01 9.36
C PHE A 547 5.57 25.66 9.12
N VAL A 548 4.90 25.24 8.06
CA VAL A 548 3.50 25.54 7.76
C VAL A 548 2.70 24.25 7.94
N ARG A 549 1.69 24.27 8.79
CA ARG A 549 0.84 23.12 9.16
C ARG A 549 -0.58 23.37 8.68
N LEU A 550 -1.14 22.45 7.90
CA LEU A 550 -2.46 22.58 7.28
C LEU A 550 -3.37 21.42 7.70
N ALA A 551 -4.58 21.74 8.15
CA ALA A 551 -5.61 20.77 8.51
C ALA A 551 -7.00 21.21 8.03
N LEU A 552 -7.83 20.25 7.61
CA LEU A 552 -9.21 20.47 7.21
C LEU A 552 -10.15 19.88 8.27
N LEU A 553 -11.08 20.70 8.77
CA LEU A 553 -12.00 20.31 9.83
C LEU A 553 -13.41 20.17 9.27
N MET A 554 -14.04 19.04 9.56
CA MET A 554 -15.48 18.86 9.35
C MET A 554 -16.25 19.87 10.22
N VAL A 555 -17.38 20.38 9.72
CA VAL A 555 -18.23 21.32 10.46
C VAL A 555 -19.64 20.81 10.69
N GLN A 556 -20.10 19.87 9.86
CA GLN A 556 -21.47 19.35 9.89
C GLN A 556 -21.48 17.82 9.79
N ASP A 557 -22.49 17.21 10.39
CA ASP A 557 -22.78 15.77 10.32
C ASP A 557 -23.57 15.39 9.05
N GLU A 558 -24.06 14.14 8.98
CA GLU A 558 -24.81 13.62 7.84
C GLU A 558 -26.17 14.31 7.60
N LYS A 559 -26.69 15.02 8.61
CA LYS A 559 -27.96 15.76 8.57
C LYS A 559 -27.76 17.27 8.41
N GLY A 560 -26.51 17.73 8.30
CA GLY A 560 -26.17 19.14 8.24
C GLY A 560 -26.16 19.84 9.60
N ALA A 561 -26.26 19.10 10.71
CA ALA A 561 -26.19 19.69 12.04
C ALA A 561 -24.73 20.01 12.41
N PRO A 562 -24.44 21.10 13.14
CA PRO A 562 -23.09 21.44 13.56
C PRO A 562 -22.46 20.35 14.41
N LEU A 563 -21.21 19.99 14.12
CA LEU A 563 -20.43 19.03 14.91
C LEU A 563 -19.85 19.68 16.17
N ASP A 564 -19.79 18.91 17.26
CA ASP A 564 -19.12 19.30 18.49
C ASP A 564 -17.65 19.64 18.25
N LEU A 565 -17.16 20.70 18.88
CA LEU A 565 -15.77 21.16 18.71
C LEU A 565 -14.74 20.08 19.07
N ASP A 566 -15.03 19.23 20.06
CA ASP A 566 -14.23 18.05 20.42
C ASP A 566 -14.11 17.07 19.25
N PHE A 567 -15.23 16.74 18.60
CA PHE A 567 -15.25 15.86 17.42
C PHE A 567 -14.42 16.47 16.28
N ARG A 568 -14.62 17.78 16.03
CA ARG A 568 -13.94 18.51 14.95
C ARG A 568 -12.43 18.50 15.10
N ARG A 569 -11.88 18.69 16.31
CA ARG A 569 -10.43 18.60 16.54
C ARG A 569 -9.91 17.17 16.39
N ARG A 570 -10.60 16.21 17.01
CA ARG A 570 -10.17 14.80 17.12
C ARG A 570 -10.10 14.16 15.75
N PHE A 571 -11.09 14.44 14.90
CA PHE A 571 -11.19 13.94 13.54
C PHE A 571 -10.87 15.02 12.50
N SER A 572 -9.94 15.92 12.81
CA SER A 572 -9.37 16.83 11.81
C SER A 572 -8.54 16.05 10.79
N LEU A 573 -8.64 16.46 9.53
CA LEU A 573 -7.96 15.83 8.40
C LEU A 573 -6.63 16.53 8.18
N LEU A 574 -5.52 15.85 8.44
CA LEU A 574 -4.19 16.37 8.12
C LEU A 574 -4.07 16.56 6.60
N LEU A 575 -3.59 17.72 6.15
CA LEU A 575 -3.43 18.02 4.73
C LEU A 575 -1.97 18.16 4.30
N ASP A 576 -1.14 18.89 5.06
CA ASP A 576 0.27 19.09 4.75
C ASP A 576 1.03 19.65 5.96
N VAL A 577 2.34 19.37 6.01
CA VAL A 577 3.32 20.06 6.85
C VAL A 577 4.59 20.21 6.03
N TYR A 578 5.03 21.45 5.83
CA TYR A 578 6.22 21.72 5.02
C TYR A 578 6.99 22.91 5.55
N ASP A 579 8.29 22.96 5.28
CA ASP A 579 9.11 24.09 5.67
C ASP A 579 9.14 25.18 4.58
N ALA A 580 9.26 26.43 5.01
CA ALA A 580 9.39 27.59 4.14
C ALA A 580 10.34 28.61 4.76
N VAL A 581 10.94 29.47 3.93
CA VAL A 581 11.76 30.60 4.39
C VAL A 581 11.00 31.90 4.14
N LEU A 582 10.75 32.65 5.22
CA LEU A 582 10.10 33.96 5.20
C LEU A 582 11.18 35.05 5.13
N ALA A 583 11.18 35.87 4.08
CA ALA A 583 12.00 37.08 4.03
C ALA A 583 11.43 38.15 5.00
N PRO A 584 12.23 39.14 5.45
CA PRO A 584 11.70 40.31 6.16
C PRO A 584 10.58 41.00 5.36
N GLY A 585 9.51 41.40 6.04
CA GLY A 585 8.32 42.01 5.43
C GLY A 585 7.27 40.99 4.98
N ASP A 586 6.49 41.36 3.95
CA ASP A 586 5.36 40.57 3.47
C ASP A 586 5.80 39.43 2.54
N ASN A 587 5.26 38.23 2.81
CA ASN A 587 5.51 37.01 2.07
C ASN A 587 4.18 36.43 1.56
N THR A 588 4.25 35.80 0.39
CA THR A 588 3.14 35.02 -0.16
C THR A 588 3.63 33.61 -0.44
N LEU A 589 3.24 32.67 0.41
CA LEU A 589 3.61 31.27 0.25
C LEU A 589 2.60 30.58 -0.65
N ARG A 590 3.10 29.83 -1.63
CA ARG A 590 2.28 29.02 -2.54
C ARG A 590 2.76 27.58 -2.50
N ARG A 591 1.86 26.66 -2.14
CA ARG A 591 2.15 25.23 -2.00
C ARG A 591 1.18 24.43 -2.85
N GLN A 592 1.67 23.66 -3.82
CA GLN A 592 0.82 22.82 -4.66
C GLN A 592 0.28 21.64 -3.85
N SER A 593 -0.96 21.24 -4.11
CA SER A 593 -1.56 20.03 -3.51
C SER A 593 -0.75 18.76 -3.78
N THR A 594 -0.07 18.67 -4.93
CA THR A 594 0.81 17.56 -5.32
C THR A 594 2.17 17.58 -4.66
N GLN A 595 2.48 18.59 -3.86
CA GLN A 595 3.72 18.66 -3.08
C GLN A 595 3.51 18.21 -1.63
N SER A 596 2.29 17.82 -1.24
CA SER A 596 1.99 17.49 0.16
C SER A 596 2.93 16.43 0.73
N ALA A 597 3.45 16.68 1.92
CA ALA A 597 4.22 15.71 2.70
C ALA A 597 3.39 14.51 3.21
N LEU A 598 2.06 14.56 2.98
CA LEU A 598 1.14 13.48 3.34
C LEU A 598 1.06 12.40 2.29
N THR A 599 1.14 12.80 1.02
CA THR A 599 0.77 11.97 -0.12
C THR A 599 1.99 11.53 -0.91
N ILE A 600 1.78 10.54 -1.76
CA ILE A 600 2.70 10.18 -2.84
C ILE A 600 1.93 10.21 -4.16
N ASP A 601 2.65 10.33 -5.28
CA ASP A 601 2.06 10.12 -6.61
C ASP A 601 1.81 8.62 -6.80
N ASN A 602 0.61 8.14 -6.47
CA ASN A 602 0.21 6.75 -6.68
C ASN A 602 -0.23 6.48 -8.12
N ASP A 603 -0.87 7.45 -8.78
CA ASP A 603 -1.36 7.33 -10.17
C ASP A 603 -0.22 7.12 -11.16
N ALA A 604 0.98 7.42 -10.70
CA ALA A 604 2.22 6.88 -11.18
C ALA A 604 2.19 5.49 -11.84
N ILE A 605 1.54 4.51 -11.20
CA ILE A 605 1.48 3.13 -11.70
C ILE A 605 0.71 3.01 -13.03
N TYR A 606 -0.11 3.99 -13.37
CA TYR A 606 -0.89 4.05 -14.61
C TYR A 606 -0.16 4.78 -15.76
N ALA A 607 1.02 5.36 -15.50
CA ALA A 607 1.78 6.08 -16.51
C ALA A 607 2.62 5.14 -17.39
N GLU A 608 2.54 5.32 -18.70
CA GLU A 608 3.37 4.61 -19.69
C GLU A 608 4.83 5.08 -19.67
N GLY A 609 5.73 4.18 -20.11
CA GLY A 609 7.08 4.57 -20.52
C GLY A 609 7.94 5.18 -19.42
N ARG A 610 7.74 4.78 -18.16
CA ARG A 610 8.57 5.26 -17.06
C ARG A 610 10.03 4.89 -17.30
N ASP A 611 10.82 5.90 -17.62
CA ASP A 611 12.27 5.81 -17.58
C ASP A 611 12.71 5.32 -16.20
N ALA A 612 13.61 4.33 -16.17
CA ALA A 612 14.32 3.94 -14.96
C ALA A 612 14.97 5.16 -14.25
N GLY A 613 15.20 6.27 -14.97
CA GLY A 613 15.68 7.54 -14.42
C GLY A 613 14.68 8.32 -13.54
N ALA A 614 13.36 8.12 -13.73
CA ALA A 614 12.33 8.70 -12.84
C ALA A 614 12.17 7.92 -11.52
N VAL A 615 12.77 6.73 -11.43
CA VAL A 615 12.91 5.91 -10.21
C VAL A 615 13.90 6.55 -9.21
N ARG A 616 14.56 7.66 -9.58
CA ARG A 616 15.56 8.37 -8.75
C ARG A 616 15.08 8.84 -7.37
N ARG A 617 13.77 8.93 -7.12
CA ARG A 617 13.25 8.89 -5.73
C ARG A 617 13.06 7.42 -5.40
N GLY A 618 14.11 6.77 -4.86
CA GLY A 618 14.23 5.32 -4.74
C GLY A 618 13.05 4.62 -4.07
N ASN A 619 12.99 3.29 -4.13
CA ASN A 619 11.91 2.48 -3.55
C ASN A 619 11.63 2.76 -2.06
N VAL A 620 12.59 3.37 -1.36
CA VAL A 620 12.51 3.79 0.04
C VAL A 620 11.42 4.85 0.27
N CYS A 621 11.09 5.71 -0.71
CA CYS A 621 10.16 6.83 -0.53
C CYS A 621 8.72 6.55 -1.01
N ARG A 622 8.23 5.31 -0.87
CA ARG A 622 6.96 4.86 -1.48
C ARG A 622 5.82 4.57 -0.50
N CYS A 623 5.95 4.96 0.76
CA CYS A 623 4.85 4.95 1.72
C CYS A 623 4.25 6.34 1.81
N GLY A 624 2.94 6.48 1.59
CA GLY A 624 2.20 7.73 1.79
C GLY A 624 0.74 7.61 1.37
N TRP A 625 -0.08 8.54 1.86
CA TRP A 625 -1.52 8.55 1.60
C TRP A 625 -1.82 8.73 0.10
N PRO A 626 -2.90 8.13 -0.43
CA PRO A 626 -3.24 8.30 -1.83
C PRO A 626 -3.54 9.75 -2.21
N GLN A 627 -2.85 10.28 -3.23
CA GLN A 627 -3.08 11.65 -3.71
C GLN A 627 -4.55 11.88 -4.10
N GLY A 628 -5.18 10.93 -4.81
CA GLY A 628 -6.60 11.04 -5.20
C GLY A 628 -7.58 11.08 -4.02
N LEU A 629 -7.14 10.65 -2.82
CA LEU A 629 -7.90 10.69 -1.58
C LEU A 629 -7.45 11.83 -0.64
N LEU A 630 -6.63 12.79 -1.10
CA LEU A 630 -6.18 13.93 -0.30
C LEU A 630 -7.38 14.69 0.30
N LEU A 631 -8.41 14.91 -0.52
CA LEU A 631 -9.66 15.55 -0.14
C LEU A 631 -10.77 14.51 0.03
N PRO A 632 -11.70 14.73 0.98
CA PRO A 632 -12.94 13.96 1.01
C PRO A 632 -13.73 14.12 -0.29
N ARG A 633 -14.59 13.16 -0.63
CA ARG A 633 -15.44 13.27 -1.84
C ARG A 633 -16.29 14.55 -1.85
N GLY A 634 -16.88 14.94 -0.73
CA GLY A 634 -17.84 16.06 -0.70
C GLY A 634 -19.17 15.69 -1.36
N SER A 635 -20.00 16.70 -1.64
CA SER A 635 -21.35 16.52 -2.19
C SER A 635 -21.58 17.42 -3.41
N ALA A 636 -22.59 17.12 -4.22
CA ALA A 636 -22.93 17.94 -5.39
C ALA A 636 -23.35 19.38 -5.01
N ALA A 637 -23.91 19.58 -3.80
CA ALA A 637 -24.25 20.90 -3.26
C ALA A 637 -23.03 21.63 -2.65
N GLY A 638 -21.88 20.94 -2.56
CA GLY A 638 -20.68 21.39 -1.90
C GLY A 638 -20.77 21.23 -0.39
N THR A 639 -19.88 20.42 0.17
CA THR A 639 -19.80 20.17 1.61
C THR A 639 -18.92 21.23 2.27
N PRO A 640 -19.40 21.90 3.34
CA PRO A 640 -18.60 22.90 4.04
C PRO A 640 -17.54 22.25 4.93
N TYR A 641 -16.38 22.88 5.00
CA TYR A 641 -15.26 22.57 5.89
C TYR A 641 -14.61 23.87 6.37
N GLN A 642 -13.78 23.79 7.40
CA GLN A 642 -12.87 24.87 7.79
C GLN A 642 -11.41 24.44 7.61
N LEU A 643 -10.65 25.22 6.87
CA LEU A 643 -9.21 25.07 6.69
C LEU A 643 -8.49 25.86 7.78
N LEU A 644 -7.69 25.17 8.59
CA LEU A 644 -6.77 25.77 9.55
C LEU A 644 -5.36 25.75 8.99
N ALA A 645 -4.69 26.91 9.05
CA ALA A 645 -3.26 27.03 8.84
C ALA A 645 -2.58 27.54 10.10
N MET A 646 -1.43 26.97 10.43
CA MET A 646 -0.56 27.41 11.53
C MET A 646 0.89 27.50 11.02
N VAL A 647 1.59 28.58 11.35
CA VAL A 647 3.02 28.74 11.10
C VAL A 647 3.79 28.60 12.40
N THR A 648 4.78 27.71 12.44
CA THR A 648 5.62 27.48 13.64
C THR A 648 7.10 27.60 13.35
N ASP A 649 7.90 27.77 14.40
CA ASP A 649 9.35 27.85 14.30
C ASP A 649 9.98 26.52 13.84
N TYR A 650 10.64 26.52 12.69
CA TYR A 650 11.32 25.34 12.16
C TYR A 650 12.41 24.81 13.10
N GLU A 651 13.18 25.69 13.75
CA GLU A 651 14.30 25.28 14.59
C GLU A 651 13.85 24.63 15.91
N GLN A 652 12.67 25.01 16.40
CA GLN A 652 12.08 24.40 17.60
C GLN A 652 11.38 23.06 17.30
N ASP A 653 10.87 22.93 16.08
CA ASP A 653 10.02 21.80 15.71
C ASP A 653 10.77 20.71 14.92
N LYS A 654 11.90 21.03 14.26
CA LYS A 654 12.67 20.03 13.51
C LYS A 654 13.27 18.99 14.46
N ALA A 655 13.22 17.73 14.06
CA ALA A 655 14.02 16.71 14.71
C ALA A 655 15.52 16.84 14.35
N PRO A 656 16.43 16.35 15.21
CA PRO A 656 17.85 16.23 14.86
C PRO A 656 18.02 15.42 13.57
N THR A 657 18.83 15.92 12.62
CA THR A 657 19.12 15.19 11.38
C THR A 657 20.00 13.97 11.67
N SER A 658 19.50 12.77 11.38
CA SER A 658 20.36 11.59 11.19
C SER A 658 21.15 11.78 9.89
N GLY A 659 22.45 11.46 9.89
CA GLY A 659 23.38 11.72 8.77
C GLY A 659 23.13 10.99 7.44
N SER A 660 21.91 10.56 7.14
CA SER A 660 21.50 10.00 5.86
C SER A 660 21.16 11.12 4.87
N SER A 661 21.82 11.13 3.71
CA SER A 661 21.63 12.14 2.65
C SER A 661 20.36 11.98 1.82
N GLU A 662 19.60 10.90 2.02
CA GLU A 662 18.33 10.64 1.33
C GLU A 662 17.16 11.01 2.24
N THR A 663 16.63 12.23 2.10
CA THR A 663 15.36 12.62 2.73
C THR A 663 14.21 12.27 1.79
N CYS A 664 13.30 11.39 2.23
CA CYS A 664 12.02 11.22 1.58
C CYS A 664 11.13 12.40 1.96
N ASP A 665 10.99 13.37 1.05
CA ASP A 665 10.16 14.56 1.29
C ASP A 665 8.65 14.29 1.11
N ASP A 666 8.29 13.15 0.49
CA ASP A 666 6.91 12.72 0.24
C ASP A 666 6.46 11.67 1.26
N GLY A 667 5.20 11.72 1.68
CA GLY A 667 4.54 10.69 2.53
C GLY A 667 5.00 10.59 4.00
N TRP A 668 6.03 11.33 4.43
CA TRP A 668 6.62 11.18 5.77
C TRP A 668 5.64 11.49 6.91
N LEU A 669 4.58 12.26 6.68
CA LEU A 669 3.61 12.58 7.72
C LEU A 669 2.91 11.35 8.29
N MET A 670 2.71 10.32 7.46
CA MET A 670 2.10 9.05 7.89
C MET A 670 3.10 7.90 7.95
N CYS A 671 4.31 8.07 7.42
CA CYS A 671 5.28 6.98 7.27
C CYS A 671 6.62 7.22 7.98
N GLY A 672 6.83 8.40 8.58
CA GLY A 672 8.16 8.82 9.03
C GLY A 672 9.17 8.86 7.88
N VAL A 673 10.46 8.86 8.22
CA VAL A 673 11.55 8.73 7.25
C VAL A 673 12.24 7.41 7.51
N ILE A 674 12.14 6.49 6.54
CA ILE A 674 12.72 5.15 6.66
C ILE A 674 14.24 5.25 6.75
N GLY A 675 14.83 4.54 7.70
CA GLY A 675 16.26 4.60 8.00
C GLY A 675 16.68 5.81 8.85
N SER A 676 15.75 6.72 9.18
CA SER A 676 16.03 7.78 10.15
C SER A 676 15.82 7.29 11.58
N ALA A 677 16.67 7.79 12.49
CA ALA A 677 16.53 7.59 13.92
C ALA A 677 15.44 8.48 14.56
N HIS A 678 14.82 9.38 13.79
CA HIS A 678 13.82 10.31 14.32
C HIS A 678 12.67 10.50 13.33
N TYR A 679 11.46 10.68 13.87
CA TYR A 679 10.36 11.27 13.10
C TYR A 679 10.67 12.77 12.86
N PRO A 680 10.46 13.33 11.66
CA PRO A 680 11.00 14.66 11.28
C PRO A 680 10.51 15.87 12.09
N ASP A 681 9.41 15.73 12.84
CA ASP A 681 8.79 16.77 13.66
C ASP A 681 8.76 16.33 15.13
N VAL A 682 9.34 17.11 16.04
CA VAL A 682 9.36 16.79 17.48
C VAL A 682 8.01 17.00 18.17
N ARG A 683 7.07 17.70 17.54
CA ARG A 683 5.71 17.87 18.07
C ARG A 683 4.95 16.55 18.05
N ALA A 684 3.92 16.45 18.88
CA ALA A 684 2.99 15.32 18.86
C ALA A 684 2.28 15.25 17.50
N MET A 685 2.07 14.05 16.98
CA MET A 685 1.42 13.86 15.70
C MET A 685 -0.05 14.31 15.79
N GLY A 686 -0.43 15.27 14.93
CA GLY A 686 -1.72 15.96 14.98
C GLY A 686 -1.70 17.32 15.68
N PHE A 687 -0.54 17.79 16.14
CA PHE A 687 -0.39 19.15 16.66
C PHE A 687 -0.90 20.22 15.65
N PRO A 688 -1.68 21.22 16.10
CA PRO A 688 -2.06 21.55 17.48
C PRO A 688 -3.42 20.99 17.94
N LEU A 689 -4.03 20.08 17.17
CA LEU A 689 -5.41 19.60 17.39
C LEU A 689 -5.49 18.24 18.10
N ASP A 690 -4.33 17.64 18.42
CA ASP A 690 -4.22 16.32 19.06
C ASP A 690 -4.65 16.30 20.54
N ARG A 691 -4.78 17.47 21.17
CA ARG A 691 -5.13 17.62 22.59
C ARG A 691 -6.48 18.30 22.80
N PRO A 692 -7.13 18.08 23.95
CA PRO A 692 -8.25 18.90 24.39
C PRO A 692 -7.95 20.39 24.39
N PHE A 693 -8.96 21.20 24.05
CA PHE A 693 -8.85 22.64 24.13
C PHE A 693 -8.95 23.12 25.60
N PRO A 694 -8.30 24.25 25.94
CA PRO A 694 -8.47 24.87 27.25
C PRO A 694 -9.92 25.23 27.56
N ALA A 695 -10.24 25.30 28.85
CA ALA A 695 -11.54 25.82 29.28
C ALA A 695 -11.73 27.25 28.77
N GLY A 696 -12.87 27.52 28.12
CA GLY A 696 -13.20 28.83 27.54
C GLY A 696 -13.09 28.91 26.01
N VAL A 697 -12.45 27.93 25.35
CA VAL A 697 -12.48 27.81 23.89
C VAL A 697 -13.82 27.22 23.46
N ALA A 698 -14.67 28.02 22.83
CA ALA A 698 -15.99 27.63 22.35
C ALA A 698 -16.05 27.43 20.82
N SER A 699 -15.07 27.97 20.12
CA SER A 699 -14.94 27.95 18.66
C SER A 699 -13.47 27.81 18.24
N LEU A 700 -13.20 27.58 16.94
CA LEU A 700 -11.80 27.57 16.46
C LEU A 700 -11.20 28.97 16.42
N GLU A 701 -12.04 29.98 16.29
CA GLU A 701 -11.68 31.39 16.32
C GLU A 701 -11.06 31.77 17.66
N ASP A 702 -11.53 31.15 18.76
CA ASP A 702 -10.94 31.34 20.11
C ASP A 702 -9.54 30.72 20.25
N LEU A 703 -9.14 29.82 19.33
CA LEU A 703 -7.81 29.21 19.29
C LEU A 703 -6.79 30.10 18.55
N LEU A 704 -7.27 31.06 17.75
CA LEU A 704 -6.42 31.82 16.84
C LEU A 704 -5.37 32.66 17.57
N THR A 705 -4.12 32.37 17.26
CA THR A 705 -2.96 33.19 17.60
C THR A 705 -2.48 33.95 16.35
N PRO A 706 -1.60 34.96 16.47
CA PRO A 706 -1.10 35.71 15.31
C PRO A 706 -0.46 34.86 14.21
N ASN A 707 -0.01 33.64 14.52
CA ASN A 707 0.58 32.70 13.59
C ASN A 707 -0.44 31.66 13.04
N MET A 708 -1.73 31.84 13.26
CA MET A 708 -2.81 30.99 12.74
C MET A 708 -3.80 31.78 11.87
N ALA A 709 -4.42 31.09 10.91
CA ALA A 709 -5.56 31.61 10.16
C ALA A 709 -6.55 30.50 9.81
N LEU A 710 -7.82 30.88 9.70
CA LEU A 710 -8.92 30.03 9.27
C LEU A 710 -9.46 30.51 7.92
N ALA A 711 -10.00 29.57 7.14
CA ALA A 711 -10.80 29.85 5.96
C ALA A 711 -11.92 28.83 5.81
N ASP A 712 -13.13 29.30 5.52
CA ASP A 712 -14.22 28.43 5.10
C ASP A 712 -13.93 27.90 3.69
N VAL A 713 -14.05 26.60 3.50
CA VAL A 713 -13.79 25.89 2.23
C VAL A 713 -14.99 25.01 1.89
N ARG A 714 -15.31 24.93 0.59
CA ARG A 714 -16.37 24.07 0.07
C ARG A 714 -15.78 23.00 -0.84
N VAL A 715 -16.12 21.74 -0.62
CA VAL A 715 -15.73 20.60 -1.47
C VAL A 715 -16.94 20.09 -2.24
N THR A 716 -16.92 20.27 -3.56
CA THR A 716 -18.00 19.90 -4.46
C THR A 716 -17.67 18.64 -5.25
N PHE A 717 -18.56 17.66 -5.22
CA PHE A 717 -18.44 16.44 -6.00
C PHE A 717 -19.12 16.59 -7.36
N GLU A 718 -18.34 16.54 -8.42
CA GLU A 718 -18.83 16.47 -9.80
C GLU A 718 -19.11 15.00 -10.14
N ASN A 719 -20.39 14.61 -10.25
CA ASN A 719 -20.79 13.24 -10.59
C ASN A 719 -20.54 12.91 -12.08
N ARG A 720 -19.27 12.95 -12.48
CA ARG A 720 -18.75 12.58 -13.79
C ARG A 720 -17.57 11.64 -13.61
N THR A 721 -17.34 10.82 -14.63
CA THR A 721 -16.16 9.96 -14.69
C THR A 721 -15.28 10.45 -15.83
N GLU A 722 -14.06 10.90 -15.53
CA GLU A 722 -13.05 11.17 -16.54
C GLU A 722 -12.47 9.86 -17.06
N PRO A 723 -12.31 9.69 -18.39
CA PRO A 723 -11.70 8.50 -18.96
C PRO A 723 -10.20 8.45 -18.66
N PRO A 724 -9.53 7.30 -18.88
CA PRO A 724 -8.08 7.21 -18.76
C PRO A 724 -7.37 8.24 -19.65
N THR A 725 -6.38 8.94 -19.09
CA THR A 725 -5.50 9.87 -19.82
C THR A 725 -4.84 9.20 -21.01
N ALA A 726 -4.53 7.92 -20.88
CA ALA A 726 -4.06 7.04 -21.94
C ALA A 726 -4.83 5.72 -21.89
N VAL A 727 -5.58 5.41 -22.95
CA VAL A 727 -6.19 4.08 -23.11
C VAL A 727 -5.10 3.08 -23.45
N LEU A 728 -4.92 2.06 -22.60
CA LEU A 728 -4.00 0.98 -22.87
C LEU A 728 -4.63 0.01 -23.89
N GLN A 729 -3.95 -0.17 -25.01
CA GLN A 729 -4.33 -1.11 -26.05
C GLN A 729 -3.08 -1.56 -26.81
N GLY A 730 -3.06 -2.82 -27.23
CA GLY A 730 -2.00 -3.40 -28.03
C GLY A 730 -0.67 -3.51 -27.29
N ASP A 731 0.35 -2.76 -27.72
CA ASP A 731 1.71 -2.83 -27.16
C ASP A 731 2.00 -1.80 -26.06
N ARG A 732 1.05 -0.88 -25.79
CA ARG A 732 1.16 0.10 -24.71
C ARG A 732 1.19 -0.61 -23.37
N SER A 733 2.01 -0.15 -22.43
CA SER A 733 2.15 -0.82 -21.14
C SER A 733 2.62 0.11 -20.05
N THR A 734 2.09 -0.13 -18.87
CA THR A 734 2.53 0.46 -17.61
C THR A 734 3.47 -0.47 -16.84
N SER A 735 3.78 -1.65 -17.41
CA SER A 735 4.55 -2.69 -16.76
C SER A 735 5.96 -2.21 -16.37
N TRP A 736 6.38 -2.65 -15.19
CA TRP A 736 7.72 -2.49 -14.62
C TRP A 736 8.74 -3.45 -15.23
N MET A 737 8.29 -4.37 -16.09
CA MET A 737 9.06 -5.51 -16.52
C MET A 737 10.02 -5.16 -17.67
N PRO A 738 11.30 -5.54 -17.58
CA PRO A 738 12.22 -5.39 -18.71
C PRO A 738 11.70 -6.13 -19.94
N THR A 739 11.76 -5.49 -21.10
CA THR A 739 11.52 -6.16 -22.39
C THR A 739 12.82 -6.81 -22.88
N VAL A 740 12.73 -8.05 -23.36
CA VAL A 740 13.83 -8.81 -23.97
C VAL A 740 14.13 -8.35 -25.38
#